data_AF-A0A2T7KGT3-F1
#
_entry.id   AF-A0A2T7KGT3-F1
#
_cell.length_a   1.000
_cell.length_b   1.000
_cell.length_c   1.000
_cell.angle_alpha   90.00
_cell.angle_beta   90.00
_cell.angle_gamma   90.00
#
_symmetry.space_group_name_H-M   'P 1'
#
loop_
_entity.id
_entity.type
_entity.pdbx_description
1 polymer ?
#
loop_
_entity_poly.entity_id
_entity_poly.type
_entity_poly.pdbx_seq_one_letter_code
_entity_poly.pdbx_strand_id
1 'polypeptide(L)'
;TERESLESLGGQLHGLEVAAEGTTTEAARTDLAFELAERQASDGGPAGLSGSIRYRTDLFDAAPVRDLTGRFLRLLEGIAEDSDRPVSELGVLSAEERHTVLTTWNDTAQPLPDVTLAELVEDQAARTPGAVALAYDGEDEGESEELTYAELNARANRLARLLLEYGARPERFVALALPRSPLLVTVLLAIAKTGAAYLPIDPDYPHERISYMLRDAGPVLLLTTSEQAAGLPAMPADTALLAVDEPTVRERTDHLEGGNLTVERSGKQLAYAMYTSGSTGRPKGVATTQHGVVALVRDRCWNSEASQRVLFHAPHTFDASTYEIWVPLVTGGTVVIAPPGPLDVAGLTTLVTKHDITALHLTAGLFRVIADEAPHCFSTLREVLTGGDVVSPAATATVLRHSPHVTLRHLYGPTETTLCATQHELRVPYDPEPSLPIGRPLDNTQTYVLDAALRPVPAGVVGELYIAGRQLARGYHQRPGLTADRFPANPYGEPGTRMYRTGDLARWRIDGRLEFLGRADDQIKVRGHRIEPGEIEAALATHAEVTQAAVLLREDSPGDRRLVAYTVTRHDRVSAAELRAHLTTALPDYMVPAAFVVLDSLPLTANGKLDRKALPAPDYGSSAPGGKPRGEREKLLAQLFAETLRLDTVGVEDRFFDLGGDSIMSIQLVSRARAQGLTITVRDVFERQTVAALAQVTANTGRTASVLPDIDQAGPAPLTPVMYEFLERGGPIAEYNQSIVVATPPSATVETLTCALQALLDRHDSLRLRLAESPDGWGTDILPADAVRAADHLTHIDATRHTTPETLQGLIAHHAPQARTHLNPHRAHNLHAVYLDHGPDQPSHLVLIAHHLVIDGVSWRILLNDLATLHGADPAASDADVDAAGQPELSAVHTHWRQWATALGRHAETAHENEAKFWSQLPTDTSSLALTPGRDTYATVHRHSVRLGTAVTDALLTQAPGLYNTTITDVLLSTFTVAVMDWRRSHPQFGRPDQPVVLDLETHGRHEELLPGADLTRTTGWFTNVHPVWFHPHITDWADVWRGGPALGRVVKEVKEQRGAVPEQGIGYGLLRCLNPRTAPQLGQQPAPPYAFNYLGRVTSGADDAPWSITASGVAGTHPDTPLSHPVSLSAVTLDTDNGPELHTTWSYASELIGHEEIEQLAANWTRALEALAAHAERDDAGGLTPSDITYSGLGQAEIDEFEAEFELEEDF
;
A
#
# COMPACT_ATOMS: atom_id res chain seq x y z
N THR A 1 -35.04 43.30 22.30
CA THR A 1 -35.22 44.13 23.52
C THR A 1 -34.15 45.21 23.68
N GLU A 2 -32.89 45.02 23.23
CA GLU A 2 -31.88 46.10 23.28
C GLU A 2 -31.92 47.12 22.12
N ARG A 3 -32.62 46.80 21.01
CA ARG A 3 -32.71 47.71 19.84
C ARG A 3 -33.69 48.88 20.06
N GLU A 4 -34.78 48.66 20.78
CA GLU A 4 -35.75 49.72 21.14
C GLU A 4 -35.17 50.74 22.14
N SER A 5 -34.21 50.34 22.98
CA SER A 5 -33.56 51.25 23.93
C SER A 5 -32.65 52.28 23.24
N LEU A 6 -32.08 51.94 22.07
CA LEU A 6 -31.17 52.83 21.34
C LEU A 6 -31.91 53.82 20.41
N GLU A 7 -33.07 53.46 19.87
CA GLU A 7 -33.91 54.41 19.12
C GLU A 7 -34.49 55.51 20.03
N SER A 8 -34.66 55.23 21.32
CA SER A 8 -35.07 56.23 22.32
C SER A 8 -34.01 57.31 22.64
N LEU A 9 -32.77 57.12 22.16
CA LEU A 9 -31.65 58.07 22.31
C LEU A 9 -31.50 59.03 21.12
N GLY A 10 -32.41 58.99 20.13
CA GLY A 10 -32.47 59.93 18.99
C GLY A 10 -32.89 61.36 19.36
N GLY A 11 -32.45 61.88 20.51
CA GLY A 11 -32.66 63.24 20.97
C GLY A 11 -31.35 64.03 20.96
N GLN A 12 -31.30 65.12 20.19
CA GLN A 12 -30.18 66.04 20.02
C GLN A 12 -29.39 66.31 21.32
N LEU A 13 -28.20 65.71 21.44
CA LEU A 13 -27.18 66.17 22.36
C LEU A 13 -26.42 67.32 21.68
N HIS A 14 -26.66 68.54 22.17
CA HIS A 14 -25.82 69.73 21.93
C HIS A 14 -25.37 69.99 20.48
N GLY A 15 -26.29 69.97 19.52
CA GLY A 15 -26.01 70.36 18.14
C GLY A 15 -25.24 69.33 17.31
N LEU A 16 -25.14 68.08 17.78
CA LEU A 16 -24.63 66.95 17.01
C LEU A 16 -25.79 66.04 16.56
N GLU A 17 -25.75 65.67 15.29
CA GLU A 17 -26.64 64.65 14.70
C GLU A 17 -26.04 63.28 15.04
N VAL A 18 -26.75 62.48 15.84
CA VAL A 18 -26.29 61.14 16.25
C VAL A 18 -27.15 60.12 15.53
N ALA A 19 -26.55 59.39 14.60
CA ALA A 19 -27.13 58.21 13.99
C ALA A 19 -26.47 56.97 14.60
N ALA A 20 -27.26 55.94 14.88
CA ALA A 20 -26.72 54.63 15.24
C ALA A 20 -26.12 54.00 13.98
N GLU A 21 -24.80 54.10 13.84
CA GLU A 21 -24.07 53.40 12.81
C GLU A 21 -23.89 51.95 13.28
N GLY A 22 -24.65 51.03 12.68
CA GLY A 22 -24.54 49.62 12.98
C GLY A 22 -23.19 49.11 12.52
N THR A 23 -22.25 48.92 13.43
CA THR A 23 -21.03 48.17 13.15
C THR A 23 -21.41 46.70 12.98
N THR A 24 -21.47 46.24 11.73
CA THR A 24 -21.50 44.81 11.44
C THR A 24 -20.14 44.23 11.82
N THR A 25 -20.06 43.54 12.96
CA THR A 25 -18.93 42.66 13.20
C THR A 25 -19.02 41.52 12.20
N GLU A 26 -18.21 41.60 11.15
CA GLU A 26 -18.10 40.59 10.08
C GLU A 26 -17.43 39.28 10.56
N ALA A 27 -17.01 39.19 11.82
CA ALA A 27 -16.38 38.00 12.38
C ALA A 27 -17.42 36.91 12.73
N ALA A 28 -17.42 35.82 11.97
CA ALA A 28 -18.14 34.60 12.32
C ALA A 28 -17.52 33.96 13.58
N ARG A 29 -18.34 33.69 14.61
CA ARG A 29 -17.90 33.06 15.88
C ARG A 29 -18.07 31.54 15.90
N THR A 30 -18.83 31.02 14.94
CA THR A 30 -19.14 29.60 14.72
C THR A 30 -19.14 29.35 13.22
N ASP A 31 -19.00 28.10 12.79
CA ASP A 31 -18.89 27.77 11.38
C ASP A 31 -20.13 28.21 10.57
N LEU A 32 -21.32 28.06 11.17
CA LEU A 32 -22.60 28.53 10.65
C LEU A 32 -23.49 29.02 11.80
N ALA A 33 -24.18 30.14 11.64
CA ALA A 33 -25.11 30.71 12.62
C ALA A 33 -26.37 31.23 11.93
N PHE A 34 -27.55 30.77 12.38
CA PHE A 34 -28.86 31.24 11.91
C PHE A 34 -29.43 32.24 12.91
N GLU A 35 -29.76 33.44 12.44
CA GLU A 35 -30.45 34.46 13.22
C GLU A 35 -31.84 34.67 12.62
N LEU A 36 -32.89 34.32 13.36
CA LEU A 36 -34.28 34.45 12.94
C LEU A 36 -35.02 35.39 13.90
N ALA A 37 -35.86 36.26 13.36
CA ALA A 37 -36.71 37.18 14.10
C ALA A 37 -38.12 37.18 13.52
N GLU A 38 -39.11 37.08 14.39
CA GLU A 38 -40.52 37.25 14.05
C GLU A 38 -40.81 38.72 13.77
N ARG A 39 -41.55 38.97 12.70
CA ARG A 39 -42.08 40.29 12.37
C ARG A 39 -43.53 40.36 12.81
N GLN A 40 -43.91 41.50 13.39
CA GLN A 40 -45.30 41.79 13.73
C GLN A 40 -45.87 42.83 12.76
N ALA A 41 -47.14 42.66 12.40
CA ALA A 41 -47.91 43.66 11.70
C ALA A 41 -48.29 44.81 12.65
N SER A 42 -48.74 45.93 12.09
CA SER A 42 -49.11 47.13 12.86
C SER A 42 -50.31 46.92 13.80
N ASP A 43 -51.05 45.82 13.65
CA ASP A 43 -52.14 45.39 14.53
C ASP A 43 -51.71 44.36 15.60
N GLY A 44 -50.40 44.04 15.67
CA GLY A 44 -49.85 43.04 16.58
C GLY A 44 -50.00 41.58 16.11
N GLY A 45 -50.54 41.36 14.91
CA GLY A 45 -50.59 40.02 14.28
C GLY A 45 -49.24 39.56 13.71
N PRO A 46 -49.08 38.26 13.42
CA PRO A 46 -47.85 37.73 12.83
C PRO A 46 -47.68 38.22 11.37
N ALA A 47 -46.52 38.77 11.05
CA ALA A 47 -46.14 39.28 9.71
C ALA A 47 -44.99 38.49 9.06
N GLY A 48 -44.76 37.26 9.53
CA GLY A 48 -43.75 36.33 9.01
C GLY A 48 -42.43 36.37 9.78
N LEU A 49 -41.47 35.56 9.32
CA LEU A 49 -40.11 35.50 9.86
C LEU A 49 -39.14 36.22 8.93
N SER A 50 -38.14 36.87 9.49
CA SER A 50 -36.98 37.40 8.76
C SER A 50 -35.71 36.90 9.43
N GLY A 51 -34.64 36.74 8.67
CA GLY A 51 -33.39 36.28 9.25
C GLY A 51 -32.18 36.42 8.35
N SER A 52 -31.04 36.05 8.92
CA SER A 52 -29.75 36.02 8.23
C SER A 52 -28.96 34.79 8.66
N ILE A 53 -28.13 34.29 7.76
CA ILE A 53 -27.14 33.27 8.07
C ILE A 53 -25.77 33.93 8.03
N ARG A 54 -24.98 33.72 9.08
CA ARG A 54 -23.56 34.09 9.12
C ARG A 54 -22.75 32.80 9.06
N TYR A 55 -21.67 32.80 8.29
CA TYR A 55 -20.82 31.63 8.11
C TYR A 55 -19.36 32.03 7.95
N ARG A 56 -18.48 31.08 8.25
CA ARG A 56 -17.05 31.18 8.03
C ARG A 56 -16.72 30.99 6.56
N THR A 57 -16.19 32.03 5.91
CA THR A 57 -15.87 32.00 4.46
C THR A 57 -14.65 31.16 4.13
N ASP A 58 -13.83 30.83 5.12
CA ASP A 58 -12.73 29.87 5.01
C ASP A 58 -13.20 28.40 5.04
N LEU A 59 -14.46 28.15 5.43
CA LEU A 59 -15.09 26.82 5.45
C LEU A 59 -16.24 26.66 4.45
N PHE A 60 -16.96 27.75 4.14
CA PHE A 60 -18.12 27.73 3.28
C PHE A 60 -18.08 28.80 2.21
N ASP A 61 -18.30 28.37 0.97
CA ASP A 61 -18.68 29.26 -0.11
C ASP A 61 -20.13 29.72 0.00
N ALA A 62 -20.45 30.82 -0.66
CA ALA A 62 -21.81 31.37 -0.69
C ALA A 62 -22.83 30.45 -1.37
N ALA A 63 -22.41 29.54 -2.25
CA ALA A 63 -23.31 28.62 -2.95
C ALA A 63 -23.89 27.54 -2.02
N PRO A 64 -23.07 26.72 -1.33
CA PRO A 64 -23.57 25.74 -0.34
C PRO A 64 -24.49 26.32 0.74
N VAL A 65 -24.19 27.53 1.23
CA VAL A 65 -25.02 28.20 2.25
C VAL A 65 -26.37 28.62 1.67
N ARG A 66 -26.41 29.11 0.43
CA ARG A 66 -27.67 29.43 -0.26
C ARG A 66 -28.52 28.17 -0.48
N ASP A 67 -27.90 27.07 -0.86
CA ASP A 67 -28.61 25.79 -1.05
C ASP A 67 -29.19 25.29 0.27
N LEU A 68 -28.41 25.33 1.35
CA LEU A 68 -28.87 24.99 2.70
C LEU A 68 -30.03 25.89 3.14
N THR A 69 -29.95 27.19 2.87
CA THR A 69 -31.03 28.15 3.15
C THR A 69 -32.30 27.78 2.40
N GLY A 70 -32.19 27.48 1.10
CA GLY A 70 -33.31 27.06 0.27
C GLY A 70 -33.96 25.78 0.78
N ARG A 71 -33.16 24.79 1.20
CA ARG A 71 -33.64 23.54 1.82
C ARG A 71 -34.37 23.79 3.14
N PHE A 72 -33.82 24.66 3.98
CA PHE A 72 -34.43 25.04 5.26
C PHE A 72 -35.77 25.75 5.07
N LEU A 73 -35.86 26.70 4.13
CA LEU A 73 -37.10 27.38 3.80
C LEU A 73 -38.18 26.41 3.31
N ARG A 74 -37.83 25.48 2.41
CA ARG A 74 -38.77 24.44 1.93
C ARG A 74 -39.34 23.58 3.05
N LEU A 75 -38.51 23.23 4.04
CA LEU A 75 -38.98 22.50 5.23
C LEU A 75 -39.96 23.34 6.05
N LEU A 76 -39.65 24.62 6.29
CA LEU A 76 -40.54 25.52 7.04
C LEU A 76 -41.87 25.75 6.31
N GLU A 77 -41.82 25.96 5.00
CA GLU A 77 -43.01 26.11 4.15
C GLU A 77 -43.88 24.85 4.20
N GLY A 78 -43.27 23.66 4.07
CA GLY A 78 -44.00 22.40 4.14
C GLY A 78 -44.65 22.13 5.50
N ILE A 79 -44.00 22.52 6.61
CA ILE A 79 -44.60 22.45 7.96
C ILE A 79 -45.75 23.44 8.11
N ALA A 80 -45.62 24.65 7.54
CA ALA A 80 -46.64 25.68 7.61
C ALA A 80 -47.88 25.37 6.76
N GLU A 81 -47.71 24.66 5.64
CA GLU A 81 -48.80 24.21 4.77
C GLU A 81 -49.65 23.10 5.41
N ASP A 82 -49.02 22.15 6.09
CA ASP A 82 -49.69 21.05 6.80
C ASP A 82 -48.91 20.64 8.05
N SER A 83 -49.36 21.14 9.21
CA SER A 83 -48.71 20.88 10.50
C SER A 83 -48.88 19.44 11.01
N ASP A 84 -49.85 18.69 10.48
CA ASP A 84 -50.10 17.31 10.87
C ASP A 84 -49.30 16.32 10.02
N ARG A 85 -48.64 16.80 8.95
CA ARG A 85 -47.82 15.98 8.08
C ARG A 85 -46.59 15.42 8.82
N PRO A 86 -46.29 14.11 8.72
CA PRO A 86 -45.08 13.56 9.29
C PRO A 86 -43.84 14.25 8.72
N VAL A 87 -42.87 14.60 9.59
CA VAL A 87 -41.60 15.21 9.17
C VAL A 87 -40.88 14.35 8.11
N SER A 88 -41.05 13.03 8.19
CA SER A 88 -40.53 12.06 7.22
C SER A 88 -41.16 12.15 5.81
N GLU A 89 -42.18 12.97 5.59
CA GLU A 89 -42.79 13.17 4.26
C GLU A 89 -42.42 14.52 3.64
N LEU A 90 -41.72 15.38 4.37
CA LEU A 90 -41.28 16.67 3.86
C LEU A 90 -40.06 16.51 2.94
N GLY A 91 -40.17 17.04 1.72
CA GLY A 91 -39.11 16.99 0.72
C GLY A 91 -38.06 18.07 0.97
N VAL A 92 -36.79 17.66 1.10
CA VAL A 92 -35.67 18.60 1.31
C VAL A 92 -35.13 19.11 -0.04
N LEU A 93 -35.12 18.26 -1.05
CA LEU A 93 -34.61 18.58 -2.39
C LEU A 93 -35.50 19.57 -3.13
N SER A 94 -34.89 20.52 -3.84
CA SER A 94 -35.59 21.30 -4.87
C SER A 94 -35.98 20.40 -6.05
N ALA A 95 -36.88 20.88 -6.91
CA ALA A 95 -37.25 20.16 -8.13
C ALA A 95 -36.04 19.93 -9.05
N GLU A 96 -35.11 20.89 -9.10
CA GLU A 96 -33.87 20.81 -9.87
C GLU A 96 -32.89 19.81 -9.27
N GLU A 97 -32.60 19.88 -7.96
CA GLU A 97 -31.72 18.93 -7.28
C GLU A 97 -32.24 17.50 -7.43
N ARG A 98 -33.57 17.32 -7.29
CA ARG A 98 -34.23 16.03 -7.51
C ARG A 98 -34.09 15.56 -8.96
N HIS A 99 -34.27 16.43 -9.94
CA HIS A 99 -34.10 16.08 -11.35
C HIS A 99 -32.66 15.69 -11.68
N THR A 100 -31.67 16.39 -11.10
CA THR A 100 -30.25 16.09 -11.31
C THR A 100 -29.89 14.69 -10.83
N VAL A 101 -30.20 14.35 -9.57
CA VAL A 101 -29.81 13.06 -8.97
C VAL A 101 -30.62 11.86 -9.46
N LEU A 102 -31.83 12.09 -9.99
CA LEU A 102 -32.68 11.01 -10.52
C LEU A 102 -32.57 10.84 -12.03
N THR A 103 -32.38 11.93 -12.78
CA THR A 103 -32.48 11.93 -14.25
C THR A 103 -31.20 12.38 -14.92
N THR A 104 -30.67 13.57 -14.62
CA THR A 104 -29.52 14.12 -15.36
C THR A 104 -28.26 13.26 -15.25
N TRP A 105 -27.89 12.83 -14.04
CA TRP A 105 -26.73 11.94 -13.87
C TRP A 105 -27.00 10.47 -14.21
N ASN A 106 -28.26 10.14 -14.52
CA ASN A 106 -28.72 8.82 -14.92
C ASN A 106 -29.18 8.77 -16.38
N ASP A 107 -28.86 9.80 -17.19
CA ASP A 107 -29.19 9.84 -18.62
C ASP A 107 -28.23 8.96 -19.44
N THR A 108 -28.35 7.66 -19.21
CA THR A 108 -27.47 6.62 -19.77
C THR A 108 -28.17 5.78 -20.82
N ALA A 109 -29.40 6.11 -21.19
CA ALA A 109 -30.18 5.32 -22.13
C ALA A 109 -29.49 5.26 -23.50
N GLN A 110 -29.18 4.05 -23.97
CA GLN A 110 -28.62 3.80 -25.29
C GLN A 110 -29.44 2.75 -26.04
N PRO A 111 -29.61 2.85 -27.37
CA PRO A 111 -30.27 1.80 -28.15
C PRO A 111 -29.55 0.45 -27.98
N LEU A 112 -30.21 -0.51 -27.35
CA LEU A 112 -29.69 -1.88 -27.19
C LEU A 112 -30.56 -2.85 -28.02
N PRO A 113 -30.00 -3.51 -29.05
CA PRO A 113 -30.74 -4.47 -29.85
C PRO A 113 -31.10 -5.72 -29.03
N ASP A 114 -32.25 -6.34 -29.35
CA ASP A 114 -32.67 -7.62 -28.74
C ASP A 114 -31.96 -8.78 -29.44
N VAL A 115 -30.66 -8.89 -29.18
CA VAL A 115 -29.78 -9.96 -29.67
C VAL A 115 -29.17 -10.72 -28.50
N THR A 116 -28.65 -11.90 -28.77
CA THR A 116 -27.95 -12.75 -27.82
C THR A 116 -26.46 -12.79 -28.07
N LEU A 117 -25.71 -13.23 -27.08
CA LEU A 117 -24.25 -13.31 -27.15
C LEU A 117 -23.77 -14.19 -28.31
N ALA A 118 -24.46 -15.30 -28.56
CA ALA A 118 -24.14 -16.19 -29.67
C ALA A 118 -24.36 -15.51 -31.03
N GLU A 119 -25.41 -14.70 -31.18
CA GLU A 119 -25.67 -13.94 -32.42
C GLU A 119 -24.60 -12.88 -32.65
N LEU A 120 -24.17 -12.19 -31.60
CA LEU A 120 -23.09 -11.21 -31.69
C LEU A 120 -21.77 -11.82 -32.19
N VAL A 121 -21.42 -13.01 -31.68
CA VAL A 121 -20.21 -13.73 -32.12
C VAL A 121 -20.40 -14.34 -33.52
N GLU A 122 -21.59 -14.81 -33.87
CA GLU A 122 -21.93 -15.29 -35.22
C GLU A 122 -21.81 -14.18 -36.27
N ASP A 123 -22.36 -13.00 -35.98
CA ASP A 123 -22.24 -11.81 -36.82
C ASP A 123 -20.79 -11.39 -36.97
N GLN A 124 -20.01 -11.46 -35.89
CA GLN A 124 -18.59 -11.14 -35.97
C GLN A 124 -17.79 -12.16 -36.78
N ALA A 125 -18.06 -13.45 -36.61
CA ALA A 125 -17.44 -14.50 -37.40
C ALA A 125 -17.77 -14.41 -38.90
N ALA A 126 -18.95 -13.88 -39.25
CA ALA A 126 -19.31 -13.57 -40.63
C ALA A 126 -18.57 -12.34 -41.18
N ARG A 127 -18.32 -11.31 -40.34
CA ARG A 127 -17.60 -10.09 -40.74
C ARG A 127 -16.10 -10.33 -40.93
N THR A 128 -15.45 -11.05 -40.02
CA THR A 128 -13.99 -11.25 -40.03
C THR A 128 -13.60 -12.73 -39.86
N PRO A 129 -14.00 -13.62 -40.78
CA PRO A 129 -13.85 -15.07 -40.62
C PRO A 129 -12.40 -15.54 -40.46
N GLY A 130 -11.45 -14.86 -41.12
CA GLY A 130 -10.03 -15.20 -41.08
C GLY A 130 -9.21 -14.50 -39.99
N ALA A 131 -9.83 -13.64 -39.17
CA ALA A 131 -9.15 -13.02 -38.04
C ALA A 131 -8.98 -14.04 -36.89
N VAL A 132 -7.92 -13.90 -36.10
CA VAL A 132 -7.65 -14.76 -34.93
C VAL A 132 -8.61 -14.39 -33.80
N ALA A 133 -9.43 -15.33 -33.37
CA ALA A 133 -10.35 -15.19 -32.25
C ALA A 133 -9.70 -15.61 -30.93
N LEU A 134 -8.98 -16.74 -30.91
CA LEU A 134 -8.28 -17.25 -29.73
C LEU A 134 -6.80 -17.46 -30.05
N ALA A 135 -5.93 -17.13 -29.10
CA ALA A 135 -4.52 -17.48 -29.13
C ALA A 135 -4.13 -18.10 -27.78
N TYR A 136 -3.37 -19.18 -27.82
CA TYR A 136 -2.92 -19.91 -26.65
C TYR A 136 -1.51 -20.45 -26.88
N ASP A 137 -0.60 -20.19 -25.95
CA ASP A 137 0.70 -20.86 -25.89
C ASP A 137 0.78 -21.64 -24.57
N GLY A 138 0.70 -22.97 -24.67
CA GLY A 138 0.81 -23.87 -23.53
C GLY A 138 2.19 -23.89 -22.88
N GLU A 139 2.29 -24.63 -21.78
CA GLU A 139 3.54 -24.75 -20.99
C GLU A 139 4.61 -25.59 -21.72
N ASP A 140 4.18 -26.54 -22.57
CA ASP A 140 5.06 -27.43 -23.31
C ASP A 140 5.43 -26.91 -24.71
N GLU A 141 6.69 -27.11 -25.13
CA GLU A 141 7.17 -26.78 -26.48
C GLU A 141 6.31 -27.50 -27.55
N GLY A 142 5.45 -26.74 -28.23
CA GLY A 142 4.59 -27.24 -29.31
C GLY A 142 3.09 -27.14 -29.05
N GLU A 143 2.65 -26.75 -27.85
CA GLU A 143 1.23 -26.51 -27.52
C GLU A 143 0.76 -25.08 -27.82
N SER A 144 1.15 -24.55 -28.98
CA SER A 144 0.61 -23.28 -29.48
C SER A 144 -0.62 -23.55 -30.35
N GLU A 145 -1.75 -22.94 -30.04
CA GLU A 145 -2.98 -23.01 -30.83
C GLU A 145 -3.55 -21.60 -31.07
N GLU A 146 -3.75 -21.27 -32.35
CA GLU A 146 -4.55 -20.12 -32.77
C GLU A 146 -5.81 -20.61 -33.48
N LEU A 147 -6.96 -20.05 -33.11
CA LEU A 147 -8.23 -20.31 -33.78
C LEU A 147 -8.78 -19.05 -34.39
N THR A 148 -9.08 -19.11 -35.69
CA THR A 148 -9.80 -18.05 -36.36
C THR A 148 -11.25 -17.98 -35.91
N TYR A 149 -11.92 -16.85 -36.13
CA TYR A 149 -13.36 -16.72 -35.87
C TYR A 149 -14.20 -17.78 -36.60
N ALA A 150 -13.86 -18.12 -37.84
CA ALA A 150 -14.56 -19.16 -38.59
C ALA A 150 -14.39 -20.55 -37.95
N GLU A 151 -13.18 -20.88 -37.49
CA GLU A 151 -12.87 -22.16 -36.86
C GLU A 151 -13.52 -22.27 -35.47
N LEU A 152 -13.39 -21.25 -34.63
CA LEU A 152 -14.04 -21.18 -33.33
C LEU A 152 -15.55 -21.34 -33.47
N ASN A 153 -16.16 -20.58 -34.38
CA ASN A 153 -17.60 -20.64 -34.62
C ASN A 153 -18.03 -22.03 -35.09
N ALA A 154 -17.30 -22.65 -36.01
CA ALA A 154 -17.60 -23.99 -36.51
C ALA A 154 -17.43 -25.09 -35.45
N ARG A 155 -16.37 -25.03 -34.62
CA ARG A 155 -16.15 -25.97 -33.51
C ARG A 155 -17.25 -25.84 -32.46
N ALA A 156 -17.57 -24.60 -32.04
CA ALA A 156 -18.65 -24.34 -31.11
C ALA A 156 -20.02 -24.77 -31.65
N ASN A 157 -20.27 -24.61 -32.96
CA ASN A 157 -21.50 -25.07 -33.61
C ASN A 157 -21.64 -26.61 -33.61
N ARG A 158 -20.55 -27.35 -33.81
CA ARG A 158 -20.56 -28.82 -33.71
C ARG A 158 -20.86 -29.27 -32.29
N LEU A 159 -20.15 -28.70 -31.33
CA LEU A 159 -20.35 -29.01 -29.92
C LEU A 159 -21.77 -28.66 -29.48
N ALA A 160 -22.30 -27.50 -29.86
CA ALA A 160 -23.66 -27.08 -29.54
C ALA A 160 -24.73 -28.08 -30.03
N ARG A 161 -24.54 -28.70 -31.20
CA ARG A 161 -25.43 -29.77 -31.70
C ARG A 161 -25.41 -30.98 -30.77
N LEU A 162 -24.22 -31.41 -30.33
CA LEU A 162 -24.10 -32.49 -29.36
C LEU A 162 -24.76 -32.11 -28.03
N LEU A 163 -24.53 -30.90 -27.51
CA LEU A 163 -25.11 -30.43 -26.25
C LEU A 163 -26.65 -30.41 -26.29
N LEU A 164 -27.26 -30.06 -27.43
CA LEU A 164 -28.71 -30.10 -27.63
C LEU A 164 -29.29 -31.52 -27.48
N GLU A 165 -28.53 -32.56 -27.87
CA GLU A 165 -28.91 -33.96 -27.69
C GLU A 165 -28.92 -34.38 -26.21
N TYR A 166 -28.03 -33.79 -25.40
CA TYR A 166 -28.00 -33.94 -23.94
C TYR A 166 -28.99 -33.01 -23.22
N GLY A 167 -29.80 -32.24 -23.95
CA GLY A 167 -30.86 -31.41 -23.38
C GLY A 167 -30.44 -30.00 -22.97
N ALA A 168 -29.26 -29.52 -23.39
CA ALA A 168 -28.88 -28.11 -23.26
C ALA A 168 -29.83 -27.25 -24.10
N ARG A 169 -30.67 -26.45 -23.43
CA ARG A 169 -31.73 -25.63 -24.02
C ARG A 169 -31.91 -24.36 -23.17
N PRO A 170 -32.63 -23.34 -23.67
CA PRO A 170 -32.96 -22.16 -22.87
C PRO A 170 -33.50 -22.49 -21.49
N GLU A 171 -33.10 -21.70 -20.49
CA GLU A 171 -33.47 -21.85 -19.08
C GLU A 171 -32.98 -23.14 -18.40
N ARG A 172 -32.08 -23.90 -19.04
CA ARG A 172 -31.37 -25.03 -18.44
C ARG A 172 -29.91 -24.67 -18.21
N PHE A 173 -29.32 -25.22 -17.16
CA PHE A 173 -27.90 -25.06 -16.87
C PHE A 173 -27.07 -26.19 -17.48
N VAL A 174 -25.93 -25.83 -18.05
CA VAL A 174 -24.82 -26.74 -18.35
C VAL A 174 -23.66 -26.36 -17.45
N ALA A 175 -23.28 -27.25 -16.54
CA ALA A 175 -22.11 -27.06 -15.70
C ALA A 175 -20.84 -27.33 -16.50
N LEU A 176 -19.77 -26.62 -16.17
CA LEU A 176 -18.44 -26.86 -16.73
C LEU A 176 -17.39 -26.85 -15.62
N ALA A 177 -16.57 -27.89 -15.59
CA ALA A 177 -15.37 -27.99 -14.78
C ALA A 177 -14.21 -28.27 -15.74
N LEU A 178 -13.62 -27.20 -16.26
CA LEU A 178 -12.58 -27.21 -17.30
C LEU A 178 -11.48 -26.22 -16.94
N PRO A 179 -10.20 -26.52 -17.23
CA PRO A 179 -9.13 -25.55 -17.04
C PRO A 179 -9.18 -24.48 -18.13
N ARG A 180 -8.51 -23.33 -17.91
CA ARG A 180 -8.35 -22.30 -18.94
C ARG A 180 -7.66 -22.90 -20.16
N SER A 181 -8.32 -22.83 -21.30
CA SER A 181 -7.88 -23.43 -22.57
C SER A 181 -8.75 -22.91 -23.73
N PRO A 182 -8.31 -23.05 -25.00
CA PRO A 182 -9.17 -22.80 -26.16
C PRO A 182 -10.47 -23.61 -26.14
N LEU A 183 -10.41 -24.82 -25.56
CA LEU A 183 -11.57 -25.69 -25.37
C LEU A 183 -12.61 -25.08 -24.44
N LEU A 184 -12.21 -24.46 -23.33
CA LEU A 184 -13.12 -23.77 -22.41
C LEU A 184 -13.93 -22.68 -23.14
N VAL A 185 -13.26 -21.81 -23.90
CA VAL A 185 -13.94 -20.73 -24.63
C VAL A 185 -14.87 -21.29 -25.72
N THR A 186 -14.43 -22.35 -26.41
CA THR A 186 -15.26 -23.08 -27.38
C THR A 186 -16.53 -23.66 -26.73
N VAL A 187 -16.39 -24.25 -25.54
CA VAL A 187 -17.51 -24.81 -24.74
C VAL A 187 -18.48 -23.72 -24.30
N LEU A 188 -17.97 -22.59 -23.77
CA LEU A 188 -18.80 -21.45 -23.38
C LEU A 188 -19.63 -20.93 -24.56
N LEU A 189 -19.00 -20.76 -25.72
CA LEU A 189 -19.70 -20.35 -26.94
C LEU A 189 -20.71 -21.41 -27.41
N ALA A 190 -20.38 -22.70 -27.31
CA ALA A 190 -21.30 -23.78 -27.64
C ALA A 190 -22.55 -23.76 -26.75
N ILE A 191 -22.39 -23.57 -25.44
CA ILE A 191 -23.50 -23.44 -24.49
C ILE A 191 -24.36 -22.23 -24.87
N ALA A 192 -23.75 -21.06 -25.10
CA ALA A 192 -24.47 -19.86 -25.52
C ALA A 192 -25.26 -20.08 -26.83
N LYS A 193 -24.71 -20.85 -27.77
CA LYS A 193 -25.39 -21.22 -29.04
C LYS A 193 -26.61 -22.12 -28.85
N THR A 194 -26.63 -22.95 -27.81
CA THR A 194 -27.83 -23.73 -27.44
C THR A 194 -28.91 -22.90 -26.74
N GLY A 195 -28.59 -21.65 -26.34
CA GLY A 195 -29.43 -20.80 -25.50
C GLY A 195 -29.45 -21.20 -24.01
N ALA A 196 -28.78 -22.31 -23.64
CA ALA A 196 -28.61 -22.70 -22.25
C ALA A 196 -27.70 -21.72 -21.48
N ALA A 197 -27.80 -21.76 -20.16
CA ALA A 197 -26.94 -20.98 -19.28
C ALA A 197 -25.75 -21.81 -18.83
N TYR A 198 -24.54 -21.23 -18.84
CA TYR A 198 -23.37 -21.91 -18.31
C TYR A 198 -23.27 -21.74 -16.79
N LEU A 199 -22.83 -22.79 -16.10
CA LEU A 199 -22.53 -22.80 -14.67
C LEU A 199 -21.04 -23.15 -14.49
N PRO A 200 -20.16 -22.15 -14.36
CA PRO A 200 -18.75 -22.41 -14.17
C PRO A 200 -18.49 -22.98 -12.76
N ILE A 201 -17.72 -24.06 -12.68
CA ILE A 201 -17.31 -24.72 -11.46
C ILE A 201 -15.80 -24.83 -11.47
N ASP A 202 -15.17 -24.36 -10.41
CA ASP A 202 -13.74 -24.59 -10.21
C ASP A 202 -13.55 -26.07 -9.84
N PRO A 203 -12.80 -26.87 -10.62
CA PRO A 203 -12.53 -28.25 -10.27
C PRO A 203 -11.75 -28.39 -8.95
N ASP A 204 -11.04 -27.34 -8.53
CA ASP A 204 -10.27 -27.33 -7.27
C ASP A 204 -11.14 -27.00 -6.05
N TYR A 205 -12.43 -26.69 -6.24
CA TYR A 205 -13.34 -26.51 -5.10
C TYR A 205 -13.57 -27.82 -4.33
N PRO A 206 -13.81 -27.74 -3.01
CA PRO A 206 -14.13 -28.91 -2.22
C PRO A 206 -15.37 -29.65 -2.77
N HIS A 207 -15.33 -30.98 -2.70
CA HIS A 207 -16.40 -31.83 -3.22
C HIS A 207 -17.78 -31.47 -2.67
N GLU A 208 -17.88 -31.05 -1.41
CA GLU A 208 -19.15 -30.65 -0.81
C GLU A 208 -19.72 -29.39 -1.48
N ARG A 209 -18.84 -28.41 -1.78
CA ARG A 209 -19.20 -27.18 -2.47
C ARG A 209 -19.67 -27.47 -3.90
N ILE A 210 -18.92 -28.27 -4.65
CA ILE A 210 -19.31 -28.70 -6.00
C ILE A 210 -20.67 -29.44 -5.94
N SER A 211 -20.82 -30.38 -5.01
CA SER A 211 -22.07 -31.14 -4.83
C SER A 211 -23.25 -30.24 -4.45
N TYR A 212 -23.02 -29.17 -3.68
CA TYR A 212 -24.04 -28.18 -3.37
C TYR A 212 -24.43 -27.40 -4.62
N MET A 213 -23.47 -26.85 -5.37
CA MET A 213 -23.73 -26.07 -6.59
C MET A 213 -24.50 -26.90 -7.63
N LEU A 214 -24.13 -28.16 -7.82
CA LEU A 214 -24.83 -29.07 -8.74
C LEU A 214 -26.26 -29.36 -8.29
N ARG A 215 -26.50 -29.55 -6.98
CA ARG A 215 -27.85 -29.78 -6.44
C ARG A 215 -28.73 -28.53 -6.50
N ASP A 216 -28.17 -27.35 -6.19
CA ASP A 216 -28.93 -26.10 -6.16
C ASP A 216 -29.27 -25.61 -7.57
N ALA A 217 -28.35 -25.73 -8.54
CA ALA A 217 -28.60 -25.34 -9.92
C ALA A 217 -29.36 -26.39 -10.75
N GLY A 218 -29.18 -27.69 -10.45
CA GLY A 218 -29.78 -28.79 -11.21
C GLY A 218 -29.42 -28.79 -12.71
N PRO A 219 -28.12 -28.78 -13.09
CA PRO A 219 -27.72 -28.78 -14.50
C PRO A 219 -28.09 -30.10 -15.19
N VAL A 220 -28.40 -30.02 -16.50
CA VAL A 220 -28.66 -31.21 -17.33
C VAL A 220 -27.40 -32.01 -17.61
N LEU A 221 -26.25 -31.32 -17.61
CA LEU A 221 -24.98 -31.82 -18.09
C LEU A 221 -23.84 -31.12 -17.37
N LEU A 222 -22.80 -31.86 -17.02
CA LEU A 222 -21.50 -31.36 -16.61
C LEU A 222 -20.48 -31.71 -17.70
N LEU A 223 -19.82 -30.69 -18.23
CA LEU A 223 -18.73 -30.80 -19.18
C LEU A 223 -17.38 -30.74 -18.46
N THR A 224 -16.49 -31.68 -18.76
CA THR A 224 -15.15 -31.75 -18.16
C THR A 224 -14.13 -32.38 -19.13
N THR A 225 -12.89 -32.57 -18.70
CA THR A 225 -11.89 -33.41 -19.40
C THR A 225 -11.82 -34.79 -18.75
N SER A 226 -11.27 -35.76 -19.49
CA SER A 226 -11.09 -37.15 -19.03
C SER A 226 -10.15 -37.19 -17.83
N GLU A 227 -9.17 -36.27 -17.79
CA GLU A 227 -8.27 -36.06 -16.66
C GLU A 227 -9.00 -35.56 -15.42
N GLN A 228 -9.83 -34.52 -15.56
CA GLN A 228 -10.51 -33.89 -14.43
C GLN A 228 -11.71 -34.69 -13.92
N ALA A 229 -12.30 -35.55 -14.76
CA ALA A 229 -13.46 -36.36 -14.40
C ALA A 229 -13.23 -37.22 -13.13
N ALA A 230 -12.00 -37.65 -12.87
CA ALA A 230 -11.66 -38.46 -11.69
C ALA A 230 -11.70 -37.67 -10.37
N GLY A 231 -11.51 -36.35 -10.42
CA GLY A 231 -11.51 -35.47 -9.25
C GLY A 231 -12.89 -34.89 -8.90
N LEU A 232 -13.93 -35.19 -9.67
CA LEU A 232 -15.27 -34.66 -9.43
C LEU A 232 -16.08 -35.55 -8.47
N PRO A 233 -16.98 -34.96 -7.65
CA PRO A 233 -17.88 -35.75 -6.81
C PRO A 233 -18.88 -36.55 -7.66
N ALA A 234 -19.61 -37.47 -7.02
CA ALA A 234 -20.68 -38.21 -7.69
C ALA A 234 -21.76 -37.24 -8.22
N MET A 235 -22.13 -37.40 -9.50
CA MET A 235 -23.14 -36.56 -10.12
C MET A 235 -24.54 -36.84 -9.54
N PRO A 236 -25.41 -35.82 -9.45
CA PRO A 236 -26.84 -36.03 -9.25
C PRO A 236 -27.43 -36.95 -10.32
N ALA A 237 -28.46 -37.72 -9.98
CA ALA A 237 -29.03 -38.74 -10.87
C ALA A 237 -29.50 -38.22 -12.24
N ASP A 238 -29.91 -36.95 -12.31
CA ASP A 238 -30.43 -36.30 -13.51
C ASP A 238 -29.38 -35.44 -14.25
N THR A 239 -28.11 -35.49 -13.83
CA THR A 239 -27.00 -34.75 -14.44
C THR A 239 -26.07 -35.71 -15.17
N ALA A 240 -25.98 -35.60 -16.49
CA ALA A 240 -24.99 -36.36 -17.26
C ALA A 240 -23.58 -35.78 -17.07
N LEU A 241 -22.56 -36.63 -17.08
CA LEU A 241 -21.14 -36.23 -17.13
C LEU A 241 -20.60 -36.52 -18.52
N LEU A 242 -19.98 -35.54 -19.16
CA LEU A 242 -19.38 -35.69 -20.49
C LEU A 242 -17.96 -35.14 -20.50
N ALA A 243 -16.99 -36.04 -20.70
CA ALA A 243 -15.61 -35.68 -20.97
C ALA A 243 -15.48 -35.26 -22.45
N VAL A 244 -15.29 -33.97 -22.72
CA VAL A 244 -15.31 -33.42 -24.08
C VAL A 244 -14.06 -33.79 -24.90
N ASP A 245 -13.01 -34.24 -24.22
CA ASP A 245 -11.76 -34.70 -24.80
C ASP A 245 -11.71 -36.21 -25.09
N GLU A 246 -12.72 -36.96 -24.66
CA GLU A 246 -12.80 -38.41 -24.88
C GLU A 246 -12.79 -38.70 -26.40
N PRO A 247 -11.98 -39.64 -26.90
CA PRO A 247 -11.86 -39.91 -28.33
C PRO A 247 -13.20 -40.16 -29.03
N THR A 248 -14.12 -40.88 -28.39
CA THR A 248 -15.45 -41.19 -28.92
C THR A 248 -16.34 -39.95 -29.05
N VAL A 249 -16.22 -39.02 -28.10
CA VAL A 249 -16.95 -37.75 -28.08
C VAL A 249 -16.38 -36.79 -29.13
N ARG A 250 -15.04 -36.72 -29.25
CA ARG A 250 -14.36 -35.93 -30.29
C ARG A 250 -14.73 -36.41 -31.69
N GLU A 251 -14.58 -37.72 -31.98
CA GLU A 251 -14.91 -38.31 -33.28
C GLU A 251 -16.38 -38.01 -33.66
N ARG A 252 -17.30 -38.20 -32.70
CA ARG A 252 -18.71 -37.90 -32.93
C ARG A 252 -18.95 -36.41 -33.20
N THR A 253 -18.29 -35.51 -32.46
CA THR A 253 -18.44 -34.06 -32.62
C THR A 253 -17.88 -33.58 -33.96
N ASP A 254 -16.74 -34.12 -34.40
CA ASP A 254 -16.09 -33.76 -35.66
C ASP A 254 -16.96 -34.09 -36.88
N HIS A 255 -17.75 -35.16 -36.80
CA HIS A 255 -18.72 -35.56 -37.83
C HIS A 255 -20.01 -34.71 -37.86
N LEU A 256 -20.26 -33.85 -36.86
CA LEU A 256 -21.41 -32.95 -36.88
C LEU A 256 -21.15 -31.75 -37.82
N GLU A 257 -22.24 -31.14 -38.29
CA GLU A 257 -22.15 -29.95 -39.14
C GLU A 257 -21.61 -28.73 -38.36
N GLY A 258 -20.76 -27.93 -38.99
CA GLY A 258 -20.17 -26.71 -38.41
C GLY A 258 -20.95 -25.41 -38.69
N GLY A 259 -22.07 -25.45 -39.43
CA GLY A 259 -22.87 -24.26 -39.73
C GLY A 259 -23.65 -23.74 -38.51
N ASN A 260 -24.02 -22.46 -38.50
CA ASN A 260 -24.81 -21.85 -37.42
C ASN A 260 -26.12 -22.60 -37.22
N LEU A 261 -26.55 -22.71 -35.96
CA LEU A 261 -27.77 -23.42 -35.57
C LEU A 261 -28.96 -22.47 -35.58
N THR A 262 -30.16 -23.01 -35.84
CA THR A 262 -31.42 -22.29 -35.62
C THR A 262 -32.00 -22.70 -34.28
N VAL A 263 -31.78 -21.89 -33.25
CA VAL A 263 -32.32 -22.06 -31.90
C VAL A 263 -33.06 -20.78 -31.51
N GLU A 264 -34.24 -20.92 -30.90
CA GLU A 264 -35.01 -19.78 -30.39
C GLU A 264 -34.33 -19.22 -29.13
N ARG A 265 -33.55 -18.16 -29.32
CA ARG A 265 -32.80 -17.44 -28.28
C ARG A 265 -33.51 -16.12 -27.98
N SER A 266 -33.43 -15.66 -26.73
CA SER A 266 -33.97 -14.37 -26.32
C SER A 266 -33.06 -13.74 -25.28
N GLY A 267 -32.90 -12.41 -25.34
CA GLY A 267 -32.08 -11.70 -24.37
C GLY A 267 -32.61 -11.76 -22.92
N LYS A 268 -33.88 -12.13 -22.71
CA LYS A 268 -34.43 -12.35 -21.36
C LYS A 268 -33.99 -13.67 -20.72
N GLN A 269 -33.45 -14.59 -21.52
CA GLN A 269 -33.00 -15.90 -21.05
C GLN A 269 -31.74 -15.77 -20.21
N LEU A 270 -31.46 -16.78 -19.39
CA LEU A 270 -30.23 -16.84 -18.61
C LEU A 270 -29.01 -17.01 -19.53
N ALA A 271 -27.93 -16.28 -19.22
CA ALA A 271 -26.62 -16.47 -19.85
C ALA A 271 -25.73 -17.36 -19.00
N TYR A 272 -25.71 -17.11 -17.69
CA TYR A 272 -24.94 -17.90 -16.73
C TYR A 272 -25.52 -17.81 -15.32
N ALA A 273 -25.05 -18.68 -14.44
CA ALA A 273 -25.15 -18.48 -13.00
C ALA A 273 -23.78 -18.61 -12.34
N MET A 274 -23.32 -17.54 -11.70
CA MET A 274 -22.09 -17.54 -10.91
C MET A 274 -22.44 -17.51 -9.41
N TYR A 275 -21.77 -18.33 -8.62
CA TYR A 275 -22.08 -18.47 -7.20
C TYR A 275 -21.26 -17.49 -6.37
N THR A 276 -21.94 -16.67 -5.58
CA THR A 276 -21.34 -15.80 -4.57
C THR A 276 -21.63 -16.32 -3.17
N SER A 277 -20.92 -15.77 -2.17
CA SER A 277 -21.23 -16.09 -0.78
C SER A 277 -22.61 -15.58 -0.37
N GLY A 278 -23.32 -16.29 0.50
CA GLY A 278 -24.69 -15.94 0.89
C GLY A 278 -24.84 -15.53 2.36
N SER A 279 -25.61 -14.47 2.60
CA SER A 279 -25.93 -13.96 3.95
C SER A 279 -26.66 -14.97 4.85
N THR A 280 -27.31 -15.98 4.27
CA THR A 280 -27.93 -17.11 5.01
C THR A 280 -26.94 -18.24 5.31
N GLY A 281 -25.67 -18.02 5.01
CA GLY A 281 -24.57 -18.94 5.23
C GLY A 281 -24.41 -20.05 4.20
N ARG A 282 -24.95 -19.89 2.99
CA ARG A 282 -24.79 -20.84 1.88
C ARG A 282 -24.57 -20.10 0.55
N PRO A 283 -23.76 -20.63 -0.38
CA PRO A 283 -23.55 -20.00 -1.67
C PRO A 283 -24.86 -19.75 -2.42
N LYS A 284 -24.97 -18.60 -3.09
CA LYS A 284 -26.15 -18.18 -3.85
C LYS A 284 -25.79 -18.02 -5.32
N GLY A 285 -26.51 -18.70 -6.22
CA GLY A 285 -26.32 -18.56 -7.66
C GLY A 285 -26.93 -17.26 -8.17
N VAL A 286 -26.09 -16.30 -8.60
CA VAL A 286 -26.54 -15.07 -9.25
C VAL A 286 -26.92 -15.39 -10.70
N ALA A 287 -28.20 -15.33 -11.02
CA ALA A 287 -28.74 -15.74 -12.31
C ALA A 287 -28.74 -14.56 -13.30
N THR A 288 -27.67 -14.44 -14.08
CA THR A 288 -27.46 -13.34 -15.04
C THR A 288 -28.14 -13.62 -16.37
N THR A 289 -28.72 -12.59 -16.99
CA THR A 289 -29.45 -12.70 -18.26
C THR A 289 -28.57 -12.37 -19.46
N GLN A 290 -28.95 -12.84 -20.64
CA GLN A 290 -28.32 -12.49 -21.91
C GLN A 290 -28.33 -10.97 -22.15
N HIS A 291 -29.43 -10.27 -21.82
CA HIS A 291 -29.51 -8.80 -21.88
C HIS A 291 -28.47 -8.13 -21.00
N GLY A 292 -28.21 -8.66 -19.80
CA GLY A 292 -27.19 -8.09 -18.92
C GLY A 292 -25.79 -8.20 -19.51
N VAL A 293 -25.45 -9.37 -20.07
CA VAL A 293 -24.15 -9.57 -20.73
C VAL A 293 -24.04 -8.74 -22.01
N VAL A 294 -25.09 -8.68 -22.82
CA VAL A 294 -25.12 -7.88 -24.06
C VAL A 294 -25.00 -6.39 -23.76
N ALA A 295 -25.66 -5.90 -22.71
CA ALA A 295 -25.51 -4.51 -22.25
C ALA A 295 -24.06 -4.22 -21.84
N LEU A 296 -23.42 -5.13 -21.08
CA LEU A 296 -22.01 -5.00 -20.73
C LEU A 296 -21.11 -4.94 -21.97
N VAL A 297 -21.14 -5.96 -22.85
CA VAL A 297 -20.16 -6.06 -23.96
C VAL A 297 -20.36 -5.04 -25.07
N ARG A 298 -21.52 -4.37 -25.09
CA ARG A 298 -21.84 -3.29 -26.05
C ARG A 298 -21.71 -1.89 -25.45
N ASP A 299 -21.31 -1.78 -24.18
CA ASP A 299 -21.13 -0.48 -23.56
C ASP A 299 -20.09 0.36 -24.33
N ARG A 300 -20.40 1.64 -24.54
CA ARG A 300 -19.54 2.53 -25.33
C ARG A 300 -18.23 2.90 -24.63
N CYS A 301 -18.09 2.63 -23.34
CA CYS A 301 -16.84 2.86 -22.64
C CYS A 301 -15.73 1.89 -23.09
N TRP A 302 -16.08 0.73 -23.68
CA TRP A 302 -15.06 -0.19 -24.18
C TRP A 302 -14.49 0.30 -25.51
N ASN A 303 -13.18 0.55 -25.53
CA ASN A 303 -12.50 0.96 -26.75
C ASN A 303 -12.18 -0.29 -27.59
N SER A 304 -12.79 -0.40 -28.78
CA SER A 304 -12.54 -1.53 -29.68
C SER A 304 -11.08 -1.65 -30.10
N GLU A 305 -10.36 -0.53 -30.24
CA GLU A 305 -8.92 -0.52 -30.54
C GLU A 305 -8.06 -0.93 -29.35
N ALA A 306 -8.53 -0.68 -28.12
CA ALA A 306 -7.85 -1.15 -26.91
C ALA A 306 -8.13 -2.64 -26.64
N SER A 307 -9.29 -3.15 -27.04
CA SER A 307 -9.68 -4.56 -26.88
C SER A 307 -9.17 -5.51 -27.99
N GLN A 308 -8.16 -5.10 -28.78
CA GLN A 308 -7.64 -5.92 -29.87
C GLN A 308 -7.05 -7.26 -29.40
N ARG A 309 -6.35 -7.26 -28.27
CA ARG A 309 -5.76 -8.46 -27.68
C ARG A 309 -5.93 -8.39 -26.17
N VAL A 310 -6.83 -9.21 -25.64
CA VAL A 310 -7.20 -9.19 -24.22
C VAL A 310 -6.72 -10.47 -23.56
N LEU A 311 -6.01 -10.34 -22.45
CA LEU A 311 -5.55 -11.50 -21.69
C LEU A 311 -6.72 -12.08 -20.87
N PHE A 312 -7.06 -13.33 -21.13
CA PHE A 312 -7.97 -14.12 -20.30
C PHE A 312 -7.18 -14.85 -19.21
N HIS A 313 -7.21 -14.27 -18.01
CA HIS A 313 -6.55 -14.80 -16.82
C HIS A 313 -7.43 -14.73 -15.55
N ALA A 314 -8.53 -14.00 -15.55
CA ALA A 314 -9.47 -14.09 -14.44
C ALA A 314 -10.01 -15.54 -14.32
N PRO A 315 -10.24 -16.06 -13.10
CA PRO A 315 -10.93 -17.33 -12.96
C PRO A 315 -12.33 -17.21 -13.56
N HIS A 316 -12.69 -18.16 -14.42
CA HIS A 316 -13.96 -18.13 -15.18
C HIS A 316 -15.21 -18.42 -14.34
N THR A 317 -15.01 -18.70 -13.05
CA THR A 317 -16.04 -18.79 -12.01
C THR A 317 -16.45 -17.42 -11.48
N PHE A 318 -15.74 -16.36 -11.85
CA PHE A 318 -16.05 -14.96 -11.55
C PHE A 318 -16.38 -14.16 -12.81
N ASP A 319 -17.14 -13.09 -12.61
CA ASP A 319 -17.71 -12.26 -13.67
C ASP A 319 -16.68 -11.38 -14.38
N ALA A 320 -15.49 -11.15 -13.81
CA ALA A 320 -14.34 -10.54 -14.49
C ALA A 320 -14.01 -11.22 -15.83
N SER A 321 -14.10 -12.55 -15.89
CA SER A 321 -13.91 -13.32 -17.13
C SER A 321 -14.93 -12.97 -18.22
N THR A 322 -16.08 -12.39 -17.87
CA THR A 322 -17.09 -11.94 -18.83
C THR A 322 -16.52 -10.86 -19.74
N TYR A 323 -15.75 -9.91 -19.20
CA TYR A 323 -15.05 -8.91 -19.99
C TYR A 323 -13.97 -9.56 -20.86
N GLU A 324 -13.08 -10.32 -20.24
CA GLU A 324 -11.88 -10.87 -20.89
C GLU A 324 -12.19 -11.82 -22.06
N ILE A 325 -13.36 -12.49 -22.01
CA ILE A 325 -13.80 -13.40 -23.07
C ILE A 325 -14.70 -12.69 -24.07
N TRP A 326 -15.77 -12.04 -23.61
CA TRP A 326 -16.86 -11.67 -24.51
C TRP A 326 -16.68 -10.31 -25.19
N VAL A 327 -16.01 -9.35 -24.54
CA VAL A 327 -15.72 -8.05 -25.18
C VAL A 327 -14.87 -8.25 -26.44
N PRO A 328 -13.66 -8.86 -26.39
CA PRO A 328 -12.86 -9.06 -27.58
C PRO A 328 -13.58 -9.90 -28.66
N LEU A 329 -14.31 -10.96 -28.28
CA LEU A 329 -15.04 -11.79 -29.25
C LEU A 329 -16.17 -11.04 -29.98
N VAL A 330 -16.79 -10.04 -29.34
CA VAL A 330 -17.86 -9.24 -29.95
C VAL A 330 -17.28 -8.07 -30.76
N THR A 331 -16.17 -7.47 -30.30
CA THR A 331 -15.53 -6.34 -30.97
C THR A 331 -14.63 -6.77 -32.13
N GLY A 332 -14.14 -8.02 -32.16
CA GLY A 332 -13.20 -8.51 -33.17
C GLY A 332 -11.77 -8.66 -32.75
N GLY A 333 -11.50 -8.49 -31.46
CA GLY A 333 -10.20 -8.79 -30.89
C GLY A 333 -9.92 -10.28 -30.78
N THR A 334 -8.74 -10.57 -30.23
CA THR A 334 -8.25 -11.89 -29.89
C THR A 334 -8.31 -12.07 -28.37
N VAL A 335 -8.88 -13.17 -27.91
CA VAL A 335 -8.73 -13.64 -26.53
C VAL A 335 -7.40 -14.40 -26.45
N VAL A 336 -6.44 -13.83 -25.74
CA VAL A 336 -5.16 -14.50 -25.45
C VAL A 336 -5.33 -15.24 -24.14
N ILE A 337 -5.24 -16.57 -24.18
CA ILE A 337 -5.59 -17.43 -23.05
C ILE A 337 -4.33 -17.70 -22.22
N ALA A 338 -4.36 -17.33 -20.93
CA ALA A 338 -3.28 -17.70 -20.02
C ALA A 338 -3.26 -19.22 -19.76
N PRO A 339 -2.08 -19.84 -19.54
CA PRO A 339 -1.97 -21.25 -19.13
C PRO A 339 -2.77 -21.49 -17.84
N PRO A 340 -3.28 -22.70 -17.55
CA PRO A 340 -4.02 -22.99 -16.32
C PRO A 340 -3.26 -22.58 -15.03
N GLY A 341 -3.99 -22.21 -13.97
CA GLY A 341 -3.41 -21.90 -12.67
C GLY A 341 -3.04 -20.42 -12.42
N PRO A 342 -2.66 -20.04 -11.21
CA PRO A 342 -2.33 -18.64 -10.89
C PRO A 342 -1.04 -18.17 -11.60
N LEU A 343 -1.04 -16.91 -12.07
CA LEU A 343 0.13 -16.28 -12.71
C LEU A 343 0.91 -15.43 -11.68
N ASP A 344 2.24 -15.49 -11.71
CA ASP A 344 3.12 -14.54 -11.01
C ASP A 344 3.33 -13.25 -11.81
N VAL A 345 3.93 -12.22 -11.18
CA VAL A 345 4.22 -10.93 -11.83
C VAL A 345 5.07 -11.14 -13.08
N ALA A 346 6.10 -11.98 -13.00
CA ALA A 346 6.99 -12.25 -14.12
C ALA A 346 6.30 -12.98 -15.28
N GLY A 347 5.46 -13.99 -14.99
CA GLY A 347 4.69 -14.73 -15.96
C GLY A 347 3.65 -13.85 -16.65
N LEU A 348 2.98 -12.98 -15.90
CA LEU A 348 2.06 -11.99 -16.44
C LEU A 348 2.79 -11.00 -17.37
N THR A 349 3.91 -10.41 -16.94
CA THR A 349 4.73 -9.50 -17.77
C THR A 349 5.24 -10.18 -19.03
N THR A 350 5.62 -11.46 -18.93
CA THR A 350 6.05 -12.26 -20.08
C THR A 350 4.91 -12.43 -21.07
N LEU A 351 3.71 -12.79 -20.60
CA LEU A 351 2.54 -12.95 -21.47
C LEU A 351 2.13 -11.63 -22.11
N VAL A 352 2.14 -10.53 -21.34
CA VAL A 352 1.82 -9.19 -21.84
C VAL A 352 2.75 -8.79 -22.98
N THR A 353 4.06 -8.92 -22.78
CA THR A 353 5.07 -8.57 -23.78
C THR A 353 5.07 -9.52 -24.97
N LYS A 354 5.04 -10.84 -24.72
CA LYS A 354 5.16 -11.87 -25.77
C LYS A 354 3.98 -11.83 -26.74
N HIS A 355 2.78 -11.60 -26.20
CA HIS A 355 1.56 -11.63 -26.99
C HIS A 355 1.04 -10.25 -27.36
N ASP A 356 1.81 -9.17 -27.16
CA ASP A 356 1.39 -7.79 -27.45
C ASP A 356 -0.03 -7.51 -26.92
N ILE A 357 -0.25 -7.79 -25.63
CA ILE A 357 -1.56 -7.58 -25.00
C ILE A 357 -1.88 -6.08 -25.03
N THR A 358 -3.12 -5.73 -25.35
CA THR A 358 -3.57 -4.34 -25.46
C THR A 358 -4.54 -3.94 -24.35
N ALA A 359 -5.26 -4.89 -23.74
CA ALA A 359 -6.05 -4.63 -22.55
C ALA A 359 -5.91 -5.73 -21.50
N LEU A 360 -5.84 -5.29 -20.24
CA LEU A 360 -5.63 -6.16 -19.09
C LEU A 360 -6.55 -5.73 -17.93
N HIS A 361 -7.31 -6.69 -17.39
CA HIS A 361 -8.10 -6.47 -16.19
C HIS A 361 -7.37 -7.06 -14.97
N LEU A 362 -7.22 -6.28 -13.91
CA LEU A 362 -6.54 -6.66 -12.67
C LEU A 362 -7.44 -6.38 -11.48
N THR A 363 -7.46 -7.27 -10.48
CA THR A 363 -8.08 -6.91 -9.20
C THR A 363 -7.28 -5.77 -8.55
N ALA A 364 -7.93 -4.92 -7.75
CA ALA A 364 -7.26 -3.77 -7.11
C ALA A 364 -5.97 -4.16 -6.36
N GLY A 365 -5.96 -5.33 -5.72
CA GLY A 365 -4.77 -5.88 -5.04
C GLY A 365 -3.65 -6.28 -5.99
N LEU A 366 -3.96 -7.01 -7.05
CA LEU A 366 -2.97 -7.42 -8.05
C LEU A 366 -2.44 -6.22 -8.85
N PHE A 367 -3.31 -5.27 -9.18
CA PHE A 367 -2.95 -4.00 -9.80
C PHE A 367 -1.89 -3.25 -8.98
N ARG A 368 -2.10 -3.09 -7.68
CA ARG A 368 -1.13 -2.46 -6.78
C ARG A 368 0.23 -3.17 -6.81
N VAL A 369 0.23 -4.49 -6.70
CA VAL A 369 1.48 -5.28 -6.70
C VAL A 369 2.26 -5.12 -7.99
N ILE A 370 1.60 -5.15 -9.16
CA ILE A 370 2.29 -4.99 -10.44
C ILE A 370 2.75 -3.54 -10.63
N ALA A 371 1.96 -2.55 -10.20
CA ALA A 371 2.37 -1.14 -10.23
C ALA A 371 3.64 -0.89 -9.41
N ASP A 372 3.76 -1.54 -8.24
CA ASP A 372 4.91 -1.39 -7.35
C ASP A 372 6.14 -2.20 -7.83
N GLU A 373 5.94 -3.46 -8.24
CA GLU A 373 7.05 -4.40 -8.53
C GLU A 373 7.49 -4.41 -10.01
N ALA A 374 6.57 -4.13 -10.95
CA ALA A 374 6.83 -4.24 -12.39
C ALA A 374 6.02 -3.23 -13.23
N PRO A 375 6.20 -1.91 -13.03
CA PRO A 375 5.43 -0.89 -13.75
C PRO A 375 5.62 -0.96 -15.28
N HIS A 376 6.75 -1.48 -15.77
CA HIS A 376 7.01 -1.73 -17.19
C HIS A 376 6.05 -2.73 -17.85
N CYS A 377 5.36 -3.56 -17.06
CA CYS A 377 4.31 -4.47 -17.53
C CYS A 377 3.21 -3.70 -18.28
N PHE A 378 2.96 -2.44 -17.93
CA PHE A 378 1.88 -1.65 -18.52
C PHE A 378 2.24 -0.96 -19.85
N SER A 379 3.52 -1.01 -20.26
CA SER A 379 4.06 -0.21 -21.37
C SER A 379 3.51 -0.53 -22.78
N THR A 380 2.95 -1.73 -22.98
CA THR A 380 2.35 -2.15 -24.26
C THR A 380 0.82 -2.08 -24.25
N LEU A 381 0.24 -1.85 -23.07
CA LEU A 381 -1.21 -1.82 -22.89
C LEU A 381 -1.77 -0.48 -23.38
N ARG A 382 -3.00 -0.53 -23.89
CA ARG A 382 -3.80 0.66 -24.20
C ARG A 382 -4.84 0.92 -23.13
N GLU A 383 -5.30 -0.13 -22.46
CA GLU A 383 -6.32 -0.05 -21.43
C GLU A 383 -6.03 -0.99 -20.27
N VAL A 384 -6.10 -0.45 -19.05
CA VAL A 384 -5.98 -1.22 -17.81
C VAL A 384 -7.27 -1.06 -17.02
N LEU A 385 -7.93 -2.16 -16.74
CA LEU A 385 -9.16 -2.17 -15.97
C LEU A 385 -8.85 -2.67 -14.56
N THR A 386 -9.31 -1.95 -13.53
CA THR A 386 -9.06 -2.33 -12.13
C THR A 386 -10.27 -2.09 -11.24
N GLY A 387 -10.49 -2.97 -10.28
CA GLY A 387 -11.65 -2.88 -9.40
C GLY A 387 -11.79 -4.08 -8.47
N GLY A 388 -13.01 -4.27 -7.96
CA GLY A 388 -13.34 -5.33 -7.01
C GLY A 388 -13.09 -4.95 -5.55
N ASP A 389 -12.12 -4.07 -5.26
CA ASP A 389 -11.85 -3.46 -3.95
C ASP A 389 -11.41 -1.99 -4.13
N VAL A 390 -11.08 -1.29 -3.03
CA VAL A 390 -10.56 0.08 -3.07
C VAL A 390 -9.27 0.12 -3.89
N VAL A 391 -9.27 0.87 -4.98
CA VAL A 391 -8.13 1.06 -5.87
C VAL A 391 -7.21 2.13 -5.29
N SER A 392 -5.90 1.85 -5.30
CA SER A 392 -4.88 2.77 -4.77
C SER A 392 -4.65 3.96 -5.72
N PRO A 393 -4.84 5.21 -5.25
CA PRO A 393 -4.48 6.40 -6.03
C PRO A 393 -2.98 6.47 -6.34
N ALA A 394 -2.14 6.01 -5.41
CA ALA A 394 -0.69 5.96 -5.60
C ALA A 394 -0.29 4.99 -6.72
N ALA A 395 -0.87 3.77 -6.72
CA ALA A 395 -0.62 2.80 -7.80
C ALA A 395 -1.13 3.32 -9.15
N THR A 396 -2.27 4.00 -9.16
CA THR A 396 -2.83 4.66 -10.35
C THR A 396 -1.88 5.72 -10.88
N ALA A 397 -1.35 6.59 -10.01
CA ALA A 397 -0.37 7.60 -10.38
C ALA A 397 0.92 6.97 -10.93
N THR A 398 1.41 5.88 -10.31
CA THR A 398 2.59 5.14 -10.79
C THR A 398 2.38 4.60 -12.20
N VAL A 399 1.23 3.96 -12.47
CA VAL A 399 0.94 3.40 -13.80
C VAL A 399 0.77 4.48 -14.86
N LEU A 400 -0.01 5.53 -14.60
CA LEU A 400 -0.23 6.60 -15.57
C LEU A 400 1.04 7.42 -15.83
N ARG A 401 1.94 7.55 -14.84
CA ARG A 401 3.26 8.15 -15.05
C ARG A 401 4.19 7.28 -15.89
N HIS A 402 4.21 5.97 -15.64
CA HIS A 402 5.07 5.05 -16.37
C HIS A 402 4.54 4.74 -17.79
N SER A 403 3.24 4.83 -18.00
CA SER A 403 2.56 4.49 -19.25
C SER A 403 1.44 5.51 -19.53
N PRO A 404 1.79 6.76 -19.92
CA PRO A 404 0.84 7.86 -20.04
C PRO A 404 -0.23 7.65 -21.13
N HIS A 405 0.08 6.82 -22.12
CA HIS A 405 -0.83 6.42 -23.19
C HIS A 405 -1.93 5.44 -22.72
N VAL A 406 -1.80 4.85 -21.53
CA VAL A 406 -2.78 3.89 -21.00
C VAL A 406 -4.01 4.64 -20.51
N THR A 407 -5.18 4.16 -20.94
CA THR A 407 -6.44 4.51 -20.26
C THR A 407 -6.65 3.56 -19.08
N LEU A 408 -6.63 4.09 -17.86
CA LEU A 408 -6.98 3.32 -16.68
C LEU A 408 -8.48 3.47 -16.39
N ARG A 409 -9.18 2.35 -16.17
CA ARG A 409 -10.59 2.33 -15.79
C ARG A 409 -10.76 1.73 -14.40
N HIS A 410 -11.17 2.56 -13.45
CA HIS A 410 -11.61 2.09 -12.15
C HIS A 410 -13.08 1.63 -12.26
N LEU A 411 -13.29 0.32 -12.13
CA LEU A 411 -14.60 -0.33 -12.26
C LEU A 411 -15.21 -0.59 -10.89
N TYR A 412 -16.50 -0.32 -10.76
CA TYR A 412 -17.30 -0.75 -9.62
C TYR A 412 -18.58 -1.44 -10.08
N GLY A 413 -18.83 -2.60 -9.48
CA GLY A 413 -20.14 -3.23 -9.47
C GLY A 413 -20.09 -4.57 -8.77
N PRO A 414 -21.23 -5.01 -8.21
CA PRO A 414 -21.38 -6.35 -7.69
C PRO A 414 -21.81 -7.33 -8.79
N THR A 415 -21.65 -8.63 -8.54
CA THR A 415 -22.03 -9.68 -9.50
C THR A 415 -23.51 -9.63 -9.91
N GLU A 416 -24.38 -9.16 -9.01
CA GLU A 416 -25.80 -8.95 -9.28
C GLU A 416 -26.09 -7.91 -10.38
N THR A 417 -25.08 -7.16 -10.82
CA THR A 417 -25.18 -6.17 -11.91
C THR A 417 -24.23 -6.47 -13.07
N THR A 418 -23.84 -7.74 -13.26
CA THR A 418 -23.04 -8.20 -14.41
C THR A 418 -21.68 -7.48 -14.54
N LEU A 419 -20.68 -7.90 -13.75
CA LEU A 419 -19.32 -7.33 -13.66
C LEU A 419 -19.25 -5.94 -13.02
N CYS A 420 -19.69 -4.90 -13.73
CA CYS A 420 -19.58 -3.52 -13.29
C CYS A 420 -20.83 -2.72 -13.69
N ALA A 421 -21.17 -1.73 -12.87
CA ALA A 421 -22.31 -0.84 -13.07
C ALA A 421 -21.87 0.63 -13.23
N THR A 422 -20.70 0.98 -12.69
CA THR A 422 -20.09 2.30 -12.85
C THR A 422 -18.62 2.15 -13.24
N GLN A 423 -18.10 3.18 -13.91
CA GLN A 423 -16.69 3.29 -14.24
C GLN A 423 -16.20 4.72 -14.06
N HIS A 424 -14.94 4.84 -13.65
CA HIS A 424 -14.18 6.07 -13.68
C HIS A 424 -12.97 5.93 -14.59
N GLU A 425 -12.99 6.67 -15.69
CA GLU A 425 -11.88 6.78 -16.62
C GLU A 425 -10.83 7.75 -16.08
N LEU A 426 -9.58 7.31 -16.11
CA LEU A 426 -8.40 7.98 -15.60
C LEU A 426 -7.34 7.97 -16.73
N ARG A 427 -6.91 9.15 -17.15
CA ARG A 427 -5.89 9.38 -18.19
C ARG A 427 -4.97 10.50 -17.72
N VAL A 428 -3.80 10.62 -18.35
CA VAL A 428 -2.97 11.82 -18.20
C VAL A 428 -3.68 13.00 -18.91
N PRO A 429 -3.67 14.21 -18.34
CA PRO A 429 -3.17 14.56 -17.01
C PRO A 429 -4.07 13.99 -15.89
N TYR A 430 -3.44 13.36 -14.90
CA TYR A 430 -4.11 12.80 -13.72
C TYR A 430 -3.56 13.45 -12.45
N ASP A 431 -4.42 14.15 -11.71
CA ASP A 431 -4.11 14.69 -10.39
C ASP A 431 -4.51 13.67 -9.31
N PRO A 432 -3.57 13.14 -8.51
CA PRO A 432 -3.87 12.10 -7.53
C PRO A 432 -4.78 12.58 -6.41
N GLU A 433 -6.03 12.13 -6.42
CA GLU A 433 -6.96 12.36 -5.31
C GLU A 433 -6.70 11.41 -4.12
N PRO A 434 -7.00 11.81 -2.87
CA PRO A 434 -6.87 10.93 -1.68
C PRO A 434 -7.70 9.62 -1.77
N SER A 435 -8.79 9.63 -2.54
CA SER A 435 -9.62 8.47 -2.80
C SER A 435 -10.25 8.58 -4.18
N LEU A 436 -10.19 7.50 -4.96
CA LEU A 436 -10.77 7.48 -6.30
C LEU A 436 -12.29 7.31 -6.24
N PRO A 437 -13.08 8.16 -6.91
CA PRO A 437 -14.50 7.92 -7.06
C PRO A 437 -14.73 6.64 -7.88
N ILE A 438 -15.86 5.99 -7.64
CA ILE A 438 -16.34 4.84 -8.44
C ILE A 438 -16.99 5.29 -9.75
N GLY A 439 -16.99 6.60 -10.02
CA GLY A 439 -17.29 7.19 -11.32
C GLY A 439 -18.77 7.35 -11.61
N ARG A 440 -19.15 7.11 -12.88
CA ARG A 440 -20.51 7.32 -13.39
C ARG A 440 -21.13 6.01 -13.89
N PRO A 441 -22.47 5.91 -13.95
CA PRO A 441 -23.13 4.71 -14.43
C PRO A 441 -22.78 4.40 -15.89
N LEU A 442 -22.74 3.10 -16.19
CA LEU A 442 -22.63 2.55 -17.53
C LEU A 442 -23.91 2.79 -18.37
N ASP A 443 -23.83 2.50 -19.66
CA ASP A 443 -24.96 2.60 -20.57
C ASP A 443 -26.12 1.70 -20.13
N ASN A 444 -27.32 2.26 -20.19
CA ASN A 444 -28.55 1.64 -19.73
C ASN A 444 -28.56 1.23 -18.25
N THR A 445 -27.68 1.82 -17.44
CA THR A 445 -27.59 1.63 -15.99
C THR A 445 -27.86 2.95 -15.27
N GLN A 446 -28.66 2.89 -14.21
CA GLN A 446 -28.97 4.04 -13.36
C GLN A 446 -28.51 3.74 -11.94
N THR A 447 -28.01 4.75 -11.24
CA THR A 447 -27.62 4.66 -9.84
C THR A 447 -28.39 5.66 -9.00
N TYR A 448 -28.80 5.23 -7.81
CA TYR A 448 -29.52 6.07 -6.87
C TYR A 448 -28.86 5.97 -5.50
N VAL A 449 -28.56 7.12 -4.91
CA VAL A 449 -28.15 7.21 -3.50
C VAL A 449 -29.39 7.55 -2.69
N LEU A 450 -29.86 6.58 -1.90
CA LEU A 450 -31.16 6.64 -1.23
C LEU A 450 -31.01 6.56 0.29
N ASP A 451 -31.96 7.16 1.00
CA ASP A 451 -32.11 7.00 2.44
C ASP A 451 -32.85 5.69 2.79
N ALA A 452 -33.00 5.42 4.10
CA ALA A 452 -33.68 4.22 4.60
C ALA A 452 -35.18 4.13 4.21
N ALA A 453 -35.78 5.22 3.73
CA ALA A 453 -37.15 5.27 3.22
C ALA A 453 -37.19 5.21 1.67
N LEU A 454 -36.09 4.82 1.03
CA LEU A 454 -35.90 4.77 -0.42
C LEU A 454 -36.04 6.12 -1.12
N ARG A 455 -35.83 7.26 -0.43
CA ARG A 455 -35.90 8.61 -1.02
C ARG A 455 -34.51 9.08 -1.44
N PRO A 456 -34.37 9.81 -2.57
CA PRO A 456 -33.07 10.33 -2.99
C PRO A 456 -32.53 11.35 -1.98
N VAL A 457 -31.24 11.27 -1.71
CA VAL A 457 -30.52 12.25 -0.89
C VAL A 457 -29.84 13.30 -1.78
N PRO A 458 -29.55 14.51 -1.27
CA PRO A 458 -28.82 15.52 -2.03
C PRO A 458 -27.38 15.12 -2.32
N ALA A 459 -26.78 15.74 -3.35
CA ALA A 459 -25.33 15.64 -3.57
C ALA A 459 -24.56 16.09 -2.31
N GLY A 460 -23.47 15.38 -2.02
CA GLY A 460 -22.67 15.51 -0.80
C GLY A 460 -23.20 14.71 0.40
N VAL A 461 -24.44 14.23 0.37
CA VAL A 461 -25.04 13.46 1.49
C VAL A 461 -24.84 11.96 1.27
N VAL A 462 -24.43 11.28 2.33
CA VAL A 462 -24.26 9.83 2.34
C VAL A 462 -25.62 9.12 2.37
N GLY A 463 -25.77 8.13 1.50
CA GLY A 463 -26.90 7.20 1.52
C GLY A 463 -26.47 5.81 1.05
N GLU A 464 -27.43 4.90 0.96
CA GLU A 464 -27.19 3.56 0.43
C GLU A 464 -27.33 3.57 -1.11
N LEU A 465 -26.42 2.88 -1.79
CA LEU A 465 -26.39 2.80 -3.25
C LEU A 465 -27.35 1.73 -3.78
N TYR A 466 -28.17 2.13 -4.75
CA TYR A 466 -29.07 1.26 -5.51
C TYR A 466 -28.74 1.35 -6.98
N ILE A 467 -28.74 0.21 -7.67
CA ILE A 467 -28.43 0.12 -9.10
C ILE A 467 -29.65 -0.38 -9.85
N ALA A 468 -30.04 0.26 -10.94
CA ALA A 468 -31.09 -0.20 -11.84
C ALA A 468 -30.55 -0.29 -13.26
N GLY A 469 -31.28 -0.96 -14.14
CA GLY A 469 -30.95 -0.99 -15.57
C GLY A 469 -30.86 -2.38 -16.17
N ARG A 470 -30.30 -2.45 -17.36
CA ARG A 470 -30.25 -3.67 -18.18
C ARG A 470 -29.29 -4.73 -17.65
N GLN A 471 -28.23 -4.30 -16.96
CA GLN A 471 -27.21 -5.20 -16.41
C GLN A 471 -27.66 -5.95 -15.14
N LEU A 472 -28.86 -5.67 -14.60
CA LEU A 472 -29.38 -6.40 -13.45
C LEU A 472 -29.56 -7.89 -13.75
N ALA A 473 -29.02 -8.73 -12.87
CA ALA A 473 -29.34 -10.14 -12.83
C ALA A 473 -30.86 -10.34 -12.65
N ARG A 474 -31.35 -11.52 -13.05
CA ARG A 474 -32.74 -11.89 -12.79
C ARG A 474 -33.02 -11.91 -11.29
N GLY A 475 -32.03 -12.35 -10.52
CA GLY A 475 -32.04 -12.49 -9.07
C GLY A 475 -31.15 -13.65 -8.63
N TYR A 476 -31.45 -14.21 -7.46
CA TYR A 476 -30.79 -15.40 -6.95
C TYR A 476 -31.58 -16.67 -7.32
N HIS A 477 -30.90 -17.65 -7.93
CA HIS A 477 -31.50 -18.90 -8.35
C HIS A 477 -32.16 -19.63 -7.17
N GLN A 478 -33.41 -20.05 -7.33
CA GLN A 478 -34.20 -20.74 -6.29
C GLN A 478 -34.24 -20.02 -4.92
N ARG A 479 -34.14 -18.68 -4.92
CA ARG A 479 -34.22 -17.85 -3.70
C ARG A 479 -35.11 -16.62 -3.91
N PRO A 480 -36.43 -16.79 -4.14
CA PRO A 480 -37.34 -15.68 -4.41
C PRO A 480 -37.46 -14.69 -3.25
N GLY A 481 -37.42 -15.16 -2.00
CA GLY A 481 -37.46 -14.27 -0.82
C GLY A 481 -36.27 -13.32 -0.75
N LEU A 482 -35.04 -13.86 -0.85
CA LEU A 482 -33.82 -13.07 -0.90
C LEU A 482 -33.77 -12.15 -2.13
N THR A 483 -34.28 -12.63 -3.27
CA THR A 483 -34.40 -11.83 -4.49
C THR A 483 -35.33 -10.64 -4.27
N ALA A 484 -36.49 -10.82 -3.63
CA ALA A 484 -37.42 -9.72 -3.37
C ALA A 484 -36.85 -8.68 -2.39
N ASP A 485 -36.05 -9.12 -1.42
CA ASP A 485 -35.36 -8.26 -0.46
C ASP A 485 -34.25 -7.42 -1.13
N ARG A 486 -33.40 -8.06 -1.94
CA ARG A 486 -32.25 -7.39 -2.57
C ARG A 486 -32.55 -6.75 -3.92
N PHE A 487 -33.62 -7.15 -4.61
CA PHE A 487 -34.05 -6.58 -5.88
C PHE A 487 -35.44 -5.91 -5.78
N PRO A 488 -35.59 -4.85 -4.96
CA PRO A 488 -36.88 -4.18 -4.79
C PRO A 488 -37.38 -3.53 -6.08
N ALA A 489 -38.67 -3.19 -6.10
CA ALA A 489 -39.26 -2.40 -7.19
C ALA A 489 -38.56 -1.02 -7.30
N ASN A 490 -38.41 -0.51 -8.51
CA ASN A 490 -37.84 0.81 -8.75
C ASN A 490 -38.97 1.88 -8.78
N PRO A 491 -39.06 2.77 -7.78
CA PRO A 491 -40.05 3.86 -7.78
C PRO A 491 -39.66 5.03 -8.70
N TYR A 492 -38.44 5.02 -9.26
CA TYR A 492 -37.88 6.10 -10.09
C TYR A 492 -37.76 5.74 -11.57
N GLY A 493 -37.97 4.47 -11.93
CA GLY A 493 -37.91 3.98 -13.30
C GLY A 493 -39.30 3.73 -13.90
N GLU A 494 -39.29 3.14 -15.09
CA GLU A 494 -40.52 2.72 -15.76
C GLU A 494 -41.31 1.68 -14.94
N PRO A 495 -42.65 1.64 -15.05
CA PRO A 495 -43.47 0.67 -14.36
C PRO A 495 -42.99 -0.78 -14.57
N GLY A 496 -42.76 -1.49 -13.47
CA GLY A 496 -42.29 -2.88 -13.47
C GLY A 496 -40.77 -3.05 -13.49
N THR A 497 -40.00 -1.96 -13.52
CA THR A 497 -38.54 -2.03 -13.33
C THR A 497 -38.15 -2.27 -11.87
N ARG A 498 -36.92 -2.74 -11.65
CA ARG A 498 -36.37 -3.08 -10.33
C ARG A 498 -35.04 -2.37 -10.13
N MET A 499 -34.66 -2.20 -8.88
CA MET A 499 -33.32 -1.81 -8.46
C MET A 499 -32.67 -2.99 -7.73
N TYR A 500 -31.36 -3.00 -7.62
CA TYR A 500 -30.58 -3.86 -6.75
C TYR A 500 -30.02 -3.02 -5.60
N ARG A 501 -30.28 -3.46 -4.37
CA ARG A 501 -29.79 -2.87 -3.12
C ARG A 501 -28.38 -3.38 -2.86
N THR A 502 -27.36 -2.53 -3.04
CA THR A 502 -25.97 -2.99 -2.99
C THR A 502 -25.49 -3.27 -1.58
N GLY A 503 -26.03 -2.60 -0.55
CA GLY A 503 -25.48 -2.60 0.81
C GLY A 503 -24.26 -1.70 0.99
N ASP A 504 -23.87 -0.95 -0.05
CA ASP A 504 -22.73 -0.04 -0.03
C ASP A 504 -23.20 1.39 0.27
N LEU A 505 -22.43 2.12 1.09
CA LEU A 505 -22.62 3.54 1.36
C LEU A 505 -21.89 4.35 0.29
N ALA A 506 -22.61 5.31 -0.28
CA ALA A 506 -22.07 6.19 -1.31
C ALA A 506 -22.59 7.62 -1.12
N ARG A 507 -21.95 8.56 -1.81
CA ARG A 507 -22.52 9.89 -2.03
C ARG A 507 -22.24 10.34 -3.45
N TRP A 508 -23.14 11.15 -3.99
CA TRP A 508 -22.87 11.91 -5.19
C TRP A 508 -21.94 13.08 -4.86
N ARG A 509 -20.88 13.27 -5.65
CA ARG A 509 -20.16 14.54 -5.73
C ARG A 509 -20.98 15.56 -6.52
N ILE A 510 -20.63 16.84 -6.37
CA ILE A 510 -21.29 17.93 -7.10
C ILE A 510 -21.05 17.87 -8.61
N ASP A 511 -19.96 17.22 -9.04
CA ASP A 511 -19.62 16.97 -10.44
C ASP A 511 -20.35 15.76 -11.04
N GLY A 512 -21.20 15.08 -10.27
CA GLY A 512 -21.93 13.90 -10.70
C GLY A 512 -21.07 12.65 -10.82
N ARG A 513 -19.96 12.53 -10.08
CA ARG A 513 -19.28 11.24 -9.84
C ARG A 513 -19.74 10.65 -8.51
N LEU A 514 -19.78 9.33 -8.40
CA LEU A 514 -20.08 8.62 -7.16
C LEU A 514 -18.81 8.34 -6.37
N GLU A 515 -18.85 8.57 -5.06
CA GLU A 515 -17.83 8.12 -4.12
C GLU A 515 -18.33 6.94 -3.31
N PHE A 516 -17.48 5.94 -3.13
CA PHE A 516 -17.72 4.82 -2.23
C PHE A 516 -17.17 5.15 -0.83
N LEU A 517 -17.97 4.89 0.22
CA LEU A 517 -17.67 5.28 1.60
C LEU A 517 -17.65 4.08 2.57
N GLY A 518 -17.66 2.86 2.03
CA GLY A 518 -17.74 1.63 2.82
C GLY A 518 -19.11 0.97 2.74
N ARG A 519 -19.45 0.17 3.75
CA ARG A 519 -20.64 -0.71 3.74
C ARG A 519 -21.58 -0.41 4.88
N ALA A 520 -22.87 -0.59 4.60
CA ALA A 520 -23.95 -0.48 5.59
C ALA A 520 -24.20 -1.81 6.33
N ASP A 521 -23.77 -2.94 5.75
CA ASP A 521 -23.90 -4.28 6.31
C ASP A 521 -22.53 -4.90 6.67
N ASP A 522 -22.56 -6.09 7.29
CA ASP A 522 -21.37 -6.77 7.84
C ASP A 522 -20.55 -7.55 6.79
N GLN A 523 -20.92 -7.45 5.52
CA GLN A 523 -20.17 -8.11 4.46
C GLN A 523 -18.83 -7.42 4.24
N ILE A 524 -17.85 -8.21 3.81
CA ILE A 524 -16.47 -7.76 3.66
C ILE A 524 -15.95 -8.10 2.27
N LYS A 525 -15.00 -7.31 1.80
CA LYS A 525 -14.23 -7.59 0.58
C LYS A 525 -12.86 -8.07 1.00
N VAL A 526 -12.49 -9.28 0.57
CA VAL A 526 -11.19 -9.88 0.84
C VAL A 526 -10.64 -10.38 -0.49
N ARG A 527 -9.47 -9.88 -0.91
CA ARG A 527 -8.78 -10.32 -2.14
C ARG A 527 -9.65 -10.21 -3.41
N GLY A 528 -10.52 -9.20 -3.48
CA GLY A 528 -11.48 -9.01 -4.59
C GLY A 528 -12.74 -9.88 -4.51
N HIS A 529 -12.88 -10.73 -3.47
CA HIS A 529 -14.06 -11.55 -3.24
C HIS A 529 -15.01 -10.89 -2.24
N ARG A 530 -16.30 -10.90 -2.58
CA ARG A 530 -17.38 -10.51 -1.68
C ARG A 530 -17.69 -11.70 -0.76
N ILE A 531 -17.33 -11.56 0.51
CA ILE A 531 -17.48 -12.59 1.54
C ILE A 531 -18.53 -12.17 2.55
N GLU A 532 -19.42 -13.10 2.86
CA GLU A 532 -20.40 -13.01 3.94
C GLU A 532 -19.82 -13.78 5.13
N PRO A 533 -19.39 -13.12 6.22
CA PRO A 533 -18.84 -13.82 7.38
C PRO A 533 -19.78 -14.89 7.93
N GLY A 534 -21.10 -14.66 7.83
CA GLY A 534 -22.14 -15.63 8.18
C GLY A 534 -22.06 -16.98 7.46
N GLU A 535 -21.49 -17.07 6.25
CA GLU A 535 -21.24 -18.37 5.58
C GLU A 535 -20.15 -19.17 6.26
N ILE A 536 -19.13 -18.48 6.73
CA ILE A 536 -18.03 -19.08 7.48
C ILE A 536 -18.54 -19.48 8.87
N GLU A 537 -19.31 -18.63 9.53
CA GLU A 537 -19.94 -18.92 10.84
C GLU A 537 -20.89 -20.11 10.75
N ALA A 538 -21.71 -20.19 9.70
CA ALA A 538 -22.64 -21.31 9.50
C ALA A 538 -21.90 -22.61 9.23
N ALA A 539 -20.84 -22.59 8.41
CA ALA A 539 -19.99 -23.75 8.18
C ALA A 539 -19.31 -24.22 9.48
N LEU A 540 -18.77 -23.30 10.28
CA LEU A 540 -18.20 -23.60 11.60
C LEU A 540 -19.24 -24.21 12.55
N ALA A 541 -20.46 -23.71 12.55
CA ALA A 541 -21.55 -24.21 13.39
C ALA A 541 -22.00 -25.64 13.04
N THR A 542 -21.60 -26.19 11.88
CA THR A 542 -21.84 -27.61 11.56
C THR A 542 -20.88 -28.57 12.26
N HIS A 543 -19.76 -28.07 12.79
CA HIS A 543 -18.83 -28.86 13.57
C HIS A 543 -19.46 -29.22 14.94
N ALA A 544 -19.42 -30.50 15.33
CA ALA A 544 -20.18 -31.02 16.49
C ALA A 544 -19.84 -30.35 17.83
N GLU A 545 -18.62 -29.83 17.94
CA GLU A 545 -18.10 -29.18 19.14
C GLU A 545 -18.29 -27.66 19.16
N VAL A 546 -18.64 -27.01 18.05
CA VAL A 546 -18.85 -25.55 17.99
C VAL A 546 -20.29 -25.22 18.40
N THR A 547 -20.45 -24.31 19.35
CA THR A 547 -21.77 -23.82 19.83
C THR A 547 -22.11 -22.43 19.31
N GLN A 548 -21.12 -21.55 19.19
CA GLN A 548 -21.26 -20.21 18.60
C GLN A 548 -20.02 -19.91 17.77
N ALA A 549 -20.18 -19.14 16.70
CA ALA A 549 -19.09 -18.64 15.88
C ALA A 549 -19.38 -17.19 15.47
N ALA A 550 -18.34 -16.36 15.43
CA ALA A 550 -18.36 -15.01 14.87
C ALA A 550 -17.11 -14.81 14.01
N VAL A 551 -17.27 -14.32 12.79
CA VAL A 551 -16.16 -14.13 11.84
C VAL A 551 -16.06 -12.67 11.46
N LEU A 552 -14.84 -12.12 11.44
CA LEU A 552 -14.62 -10.72 11.06
C LEU A 552 -13.32 -10.53 10.32
N LEU A 553 -13.27 -9.47 9.53
CA LEU A 553 -12.06 -8.95 8.91
C LEU A 553 -11.36 -8.03 9.91
N ARG A 554 -10.15 -8.37 10.32
CA ARG A 554 -9.33 -7.56 11.23
C ARG A 554 -8.13 -6.97 10.50
N GLU A 555 -7.70 -5.80 10.97
CA GLU A 555 -6.48 -5.11 10.53
C GLU A 555 -5.66 -4.78 11.77
N ASP A 556 -4.85 -5.75 12.21
CA ASP A 556 -4.00 -5.60 13.41
C ASP A 556 -2.63 -4.95 13.05
N SER A 557 -2.35 -4.76 11.75
CA SER A 557 -1.21 -4.02 11.19
C SER A 557 -1.65 -3.21 9.97
N PRO A 558 -1.19 -1.95 9.76
CA PRO A 558 -1.65 -1.12 8.64
C PRO A 558 -1.48 -1.80 7.28
N GLY A 559 -2.59 -1.92 6.53
CA GLY A 559 -2.66 -2.52 5.21
C GLY A 559 -2.81 -4.06 5.18
N ASP A 560 -2.82 -4.74 6.32
CA ASP A 560 -2.91 -6.21 6.42
C ASP A 560 -4.27 -6.65 7.00
N ARG A 561 -5.24 -6.88 6.10
CA ARG A 561 -6.62 -7.27 6.45
C ARG A 561 -6.80 -8.79 6.39
N ARG A 562 -7.04 -9.45 7.53
CA ARG A 562 -7.15 -10.92 7.65
C ARG A 562 -8.50 -11.38 8.22
N LEU A 563 -9.02 -12.50 7.72
CA LEU A 563 -10.22 -13.15 8.26
C LEU A 563 -9.89 -13.86 9.57
N VAL A 564 -10.68 -13.65 10.62
CA VAL A 564 -10.49 -14.25 11.94
C VAL A 564 -11.82 -14.84 12.43
N ALA A 565 -11.80 -16.10 12.86
CA ALA A 565 -12.95 -16.78 13.43
C ALA A 565 -12.84 -16.88 14.96
N TYR A 566 -13.86 -16.41 15.65
CA TYR A 566 -14.03 -16.55 17.09
C TYR A 566 -15.07 -17.62 17.35
N THR A 567 -14.71 -18.68 18.06
CA THR A 567 -15.58 -19.83 18.27
C THR A 567 -15.76 -20.14 19.75
N VAL A 568 -16.96 -20.57 20.13
CA VAL A 568 -17.26 -21.06 21.48
C VAL A 568 -17.48 -22.57 21.36
N THR A 569 -16.68 -23.37 22.04
CA THR A 569 -16.73 -24.83 21.95
C THR A 569 -17.43 -25.45 23.17
N ARG A 570 -17.98 -26.66 23.02
CA ARG A 570 -18.60 -27.41 24.14
C ARG A 570 -17.56 -27.91 25.15
N HIS A 571 -16.32 -28.13 24.70
CA HIS A 571 -15.21 -28.62 25.49
C HIS A 571 -13.91 -27.94 25.04
N ASP A 572 -12.91 -27.82 25.93
CA ASP A 572 -11.62 -27.13 25.72
C ASP A 572 -10.63 -27.87 24.79
N ARG A 573 -11.13 -28.66 23.83
CA ARG A 573 -10.31 -29.65 23.09
C ARG A 573 -10.31 -29.55 21.57
N VAL A 574 -10.99 -28.57 20.98
CA VAL A 574 -10.93 -28.40 19.51
C VAL A 574 -9.77 -27.51 19.15
N SER A 575 -8.85 -28.01 18.35
CA SER A 575 -7.71 -27.23 17.87
C SER A 575 -8.10 -26.32 16.69
N ALA A 576 -7.37 -25.22 16.48
CA ALA A 576 -7.51 -24.37 15.30
C ALA A 576 -7.33 -25.17 14.00
N ALA A 577 -6.42 -26.15 14.00
CA ALA A 577 -6.18 -27.04 12.86
C ALA A 577 -7.40 -27.92 12.53
N GLU A 578 -8.12 -28.43 13.54
CA GLU A 578 -9.36 -29.20 13.33
C GLU A 578 -10.49 -28.33 12.75
N LEU A 579 -10.68 -27.11 13.27
CA LEU A 579 -11.68 -26.17 12.73
C LEU A 579 -11.36 -25.75 11.29
N ARG A 580 -10.07 -25.49 11.01
CA ARG A 580 -9.59 -25.19 9.66
C ARG A 580 -9.83 -26.37 8.72
N ALA A 581 -9.43 -27.57 9.11
CA ALA A 581 -9.64 -28.79 8.32
C ALA A 581 -11.12 -29.07 8.07
N HIS A 582 -12.00 -28.76 9.03
CA HIS A 582 -13.44 -28.82 8.82
C HIS A 582 -13.90 -27.81 7.76
N LEU A 583 -13.47 -26.54 7.86
CA LEU A 583 -13.86 -25.51 6.90
C LEU A 583 -13.36 -25.79 5.47
N THR A 584 -12.14 -26.29 5.30
CA THR A 584 -11.58 -26.59 3.95
C THR A 584 -12.34 -27.71 3.24
N THR A 585 -13.15 -28.52 3.93
CA THR A 585 -14.02 -29.50 3.27
C THR A 585 -15.28 -28.88 2.64
N ALA A 586 -15.69 -27.70 3.11
CA ALA A 586 -16.97 -27.07 2.74
C ALA A 586 -16.81 -25.71 2.04
N LEU A 587 -15.71 -25.00 2.30
CA LEU A 587 -15.45 -23.64 1.84
C LEU A 587 -14.18 -23.58 0.98
N PRO A 588 -14.14 -22.68 -0.02
CA PRO A 588 -12.92 -22.44 -0.78
C PRO A 588 -11.90 -21.69 0.08
N ASP A 589 -10.60 -21.83 -0.26
CA ASP A 589 -9.47 -21.34 0.54
C ASP A 589 -9.57 -19.85 0.92
N TYR A 590 -10.05 -18.98 0.03
CA TYR A 590 -10.19 -17.54 0.32
C TYR A 590 -11.24 -17.20 1.39
N MET A 591 -12.12 -18.15 1.75
CA MET A 591 -13.12 -18.00 2.83
C MET A 591 -12.67 -18.65 4.14
N VAL A 592 -11.52 -19.35 4.16
CA VAL A 592 -11.00 -19.98 5.37
C VAL A 592 -10.28 -18.90 6.21
N PRO A 593 -10.68 -18.69 7.48
CA PRO A 593 -10.02 -17.73 8.36
C PRO A 593 -8.52 -18.00 8.54
N ALA A 594 -7.73 -16.94 8.59
CA ALA A 594 -6.30 -17.00 8.86
C ALA A 594 -6.01 -17.39 10.31
N ALA A 595 -6.92 -17.09 11.25
CA ALA A 595 -6.80 -17.46 12.66
C ALA A 595 -8.14 -17.91 13.26
N PHE A 596 -8.06 -18.79 14.27
CA PHE A 596 -9.20 -19.30 15.04
C PHE A 596 -8.95 -19.05 16.53
N VAL A 597 -9.81 -18.25 17.15
CA VAL A 597 -9.75 -17.90 18.57
C VAL A 597 -10.88 -18.62 19.28
N VAL A 598 -10.54 -19.50 20.23
CA VAL A 598 -11.54 -20.17 21.07
C VAL A 598 -11.82 -19.29 22.28
N LEU A 599 -13.11 -19.01 22.53
CA LEU A 599 -13.59 -18.19 23.63
C LEU A 599 -14.56 -18.99 24.51
N ASP A 600 -14.58 -18.70 25.81
CA ASP A 600 -15.58 -19.23 26.73
C ASP A 600 -17.00 -18.76 26.37
N SER A 601 -17.11 -17.53 25.85
CA SER A 601 -18.35 -16.94 25.34
C SER A 601 -18.05 -15.77 24.40
N LEU A 602 -18.96 -15.48 23.46
CA LEU A 602 -18.86 -14.28 22.64
C LEU A 602 -19.20 -13.04 23.48
N PRO A 603 -18.35 -11.99 23.50
CA PRO A 603 -18.63 -10.76 24.26
C PRO A 603 -19.84 -10.04 23.64
N LEU A 604 -20.78 -9.62 24.47
CA LEU A 604 -21.99 -8.92 24.05
C LEU A 604 -22.05 -7.52 24.66
N THR A 605 -22.49 -6.54 23.86
CA THR A 605 -22.88 -5.20 24.30
C THR A 605 -24.09 -5.25 25.23
N ALA A 606 -24.37 -4.16 25.95
CA ALA A 606 -25.55 -4.03 26.82
C ALA A 606 -26.90 -4.28 26.10
N ASN A 607 -26.92 -4.21 24.76
CA ASN A 607 -28.08 -4.48 23.92
C ASN A 607 -28.14 -5.94 23.39
N GLY A 608 -27.26 -6.82 23.86
CA GLY A 608 -27.21 -8.24 23.47
C GLY A 608 -26.63 -8.50 22.07
N LYS A 609 -26.00 -7.50 21.43
CA LYS A 609 -25.25 -7.66 20.16
C LYS A 609 -23.78 -7.96 20.43
N LEU A 610 -23.12 -8.70 19.52
CA LEU A 610 -21.67 -8.94 19.57
C LEU A 610 -20.88 -7.64 19.76
N ASP A 611 -20.06 -7.57 20.80
CA ASP A 611 -19.13 -6.47 21.02
C ASP A 611 -17.82 -6.75 20.29
N ARG A 612 -17.73 -6.24 19.06
CA ARG A 612 -16.57 -6.45 18.18
C ARG A 612 -15.28 -5.84 18.72
N LYS A 613 -15.37 -4.77 19.53
CA LYS A 613 -14.19 -4.11 20.12
C LYS A 613 -13.63 -4.90 21.30
N ALA A 614 -14.46 -5.69 21.96
CA ALA A 614 -14.08 -6.55 23.07
C ALA A 614 -13.51 -7.91 22.64
N LEU A 615 -13.49 -8.22 21.34
CA LEU A 615 -12.90 -9.44 20.83
C LEU A 615 -11.36 -9.36 20.87
N PRO A 616 -10.68 -10.33 21.50
CA PRO A 616 -9.22 -10.31 21.64
C PRO A 616 -8.54 -10.37 20.28
N ALA A 617 -7.33 -9.81 20.17
CA ALA A 617 -6.51 -9.99 18.98
C ALA A 617 -6.18 -11.49 18.84
N PRO A 618 -6.28 -12.07 17.62
CA PRO A 618 -5.87 -13.44 17.40
C PRO A 618 -4.35 -13.58 17.51
N ASP A 619 -3.91 -14.71 18.03
CA ASP A 619 -2.54 -15.14 17.86
C ASP A 619 -2.39 -15.76 16.46
N TYR A 620 -1.68 -15.08 15.57
CA TYR A 620 -1.37 -15.59 14.23
C TYR A 620 -0.19 -16.58 14.22
N GLY A 621 0.50 -16.73 15.36
CA GLY A 621 1.74 -17.46 15.50
C GLY A 621 1.73 -18.46 16.66
N SER A 622 0.86 -19.47 16.63
CA SER A 622 0.99 -20.59 17.57
C SER A 622 0.43 -21.92 17.03
N SER A 623 0.87 -22.33 15.84
CA SER A 623 0.96 -23.77 15.56
C SER A 623 2.40 -24.16 15.89
N ALA A 624 2.60 -25.14 16.78
CA ALA A 624 3.93 -25.62 17.14
C ALA A 624 4.76 -25.83 15.86
N PRO A 625 5.97 -25.22 15.75
CA PRO A 625 6.69 -25.15 14.50
C PRO A 625 6.87 -26.56 13.94
N GLY A 626 6.41 -26.74 12.70
CA GLY A 626 6.49 -28.00 11.98
C GLY A 626 7.94 -28.37 11.67
N GLY A 627 8.74 -28.78 12.66
CA GLY A 627 10.14 -29.18 12.49
C GLY A 627 11.10 -28.07 12.03
N LYS A 628 12.38 -28.22 12.38
CA LYS A 628 13.46 -27.31 11.93
C LYS A 628 13.89 -27.61 10.48
N PRO A 629 14.34 -26.59 9.72
CA PRO A 629 14.93 -26.78 8.38
C PRO A 629 16.06 -27.80 8.34
N ARG A 630 15.93 -28.81 7.48
CA ARG A 630 16.86 -29.93 7.29
C ARG A 630 17.96 -29.64 6.27
N GLY A 631 17.85 -28.55 5.50
CA GLY A 631 18.85 -28.13 4.51
C GLY A 631 18.71 -26.68 4.03
N GLU A 632 19.68 -26.18 3.26
CA GLU A 632 19.78 -24.77 2.82
C GLU A 632 18.56 -24.28 2.03
N ARG A 633 17.94 -25.16 1.23
CA ARG A 633 16.71 -24.84 0.48
C ARG A 633 15.51 -24.63 1.41
N GLU A 634 15.37 -25.48 2.42
CA GLU A 634 14.30 -25.34 3.42
C GLU A 634 14.52 -24.09 4.27
N LYS A 635 15.77 -23.73 4.60
CA LYS A 635 16.08 -22.47 5.32
C LYS A 635 15.70 -21.25 4.51
N LEU A 636 16.13 -21.19 3.24
CA LEU A 636 15.85 -20.06 2.36
C LEU A 636 14.34 -19.94 2.08
N LEU A 637 13.64 -21.05 1.84
CA LEU A 637 12.18 -21.04 1.67
C LEU A 637 11.44 -20.65 2.96
N ALA A 638 11.90 -21.09 4.14
CA ALA A 638 11.35 -20.66 5.42
C ALA A 638 11.55 -19.15 5.66
N GLN A 639 12.74 -18.61 5.35
CA GLN A 639 13.02 -17.18 5.40
C GLN A 639 12.12 -16.40 4.44
N LEU A 640 11.98 -16.87 3.20
CA LEU A 640 11.11 -16.23 2.21
C LEU A 640 9.63 -16.31 2.60
N PHE A 641 9.17 -17.41 3.21
CA PHE A 641 7.84 -17.50 3.82
C PHE A 641 7.69 -16.45 4.92
N ALA A 642 8.64 -16.38 5.86
CA ALA A 642 8.64 -15.43 6.97
C ALA A 642 8.58 -13.97 6.47
N GLU A 643 9.44 -13.58 5.52
CA GLU A 643 9.47 -12.24 4.93
C GLU A 643 8.21 -11.88 4.14
N THR A 644 7.63 -12.86 3.45
CA THR A 644 6.41 -12.65 2.66
C THR A 644 5.21 -12.51 3.59
N LEU A 645 5.12 -13.36 4.61
CA LEU A 645 4.02 -13.44 5.57
C LEU A 645 4.13 -12.45 6.73
N ARG A 646 5.28 -11.76 6.83
CA ARG A 646 5.66 -10.86 7.94
C ARG A 646 5.61 -11.59 9.28
N LEU A 647 6.15 -12.81 9.31
CA LEU A 647 6.27 -13.65 10.50
C LEU A 647 7.73 -13.72 10.93
N ASP A 648 7.97 -13.91 12.23
CA ASP A 648 9.32 -13.98 12.77
C ASP A 648 10.04 -15.29 12.41
N THR A 649 9.32 -16.42 12.42
CA THR A 649 9.84 -17.73 12.01
C THR A 649 8.77 -18.59 11.35
N VAL A 650 9.20 -19.54 10.51
CA VAL A 650 8.34 -20.50 9.82
C VAL A 650 9.01 -21.88 9.86
N GLY A 651 8.30 -22.87 10.41
CA GLY A 651 8.69 -24.28 10.44
C GLY A 651 8.59 -24.95 9.07
N VAL A 652 9.27 -26.07 8.89
CA VAL A 652 9.32 -26.69 7.55
C VAL A 652 8.05 -27.40 7.10
N GLU A 653 7.24 -27.86 8.05
CA GLU A 653 5.92 -28.44 7.81
C GLU A 653 4.81 -27.39 7.96
N ASP A 654 5.15 -26.12 8.23
CA ASP A 654 4.18 -25.04 8.30
C ASP A 654 3.67 -24.73 6.89
N ARG A 655 2.35 -24.66 6.77
CA ARG A 655 1.69 -24.46 5.49
C ARG A 655 1.54 -22.97 5.23
N PHE A 656 1.94 -22.52 4.04
CA PHE A 656 1.93 -21.11 3.61
C PHE A 656 0.59 -20.42 3.90
N PHE A 657 -0.52 -21.08 3.57
CA PHE A 657 -1.88 -20.56 3.73
C PHE A 657 -2.40 -20.65 5.18
N ASP A 658 -1.80 -21.52 6.01
CA ASP A 658 -2.14 -21.59 7.43
C ASP A 658 -1.56 -20.42 8.20
N LEU A 659 -0.41 -19.95 7.74
CA LEU A 659 0.32 -18.80 8.25
C LEU A 659 -0.16 -17.45 7.70
N GLY A 660 -1.34 -17.42 7.07
CA GLY A 660 -1.95 -16.20 6.53
C GLY A 660 -1.57 -15.85 5.09
N GLY A 661 -0.81 -16.73 4.42
CA GLY A 661 -0.45 -16.58 3.02
C GLY A 661 -1.65 -16.60 2.09
N ASP A 662 -1.50 -15.92 0.96
CA ASP A 662 -2.54 -15.84 -0.06
C ASP A 662 -2.01 -15.85 -1.48
N SER A 663 -2.88 -15.86 -2.47
CA SER A 663 -2.48 -15.93 -3.87
C SER A 663 -1.57 -14.76 -4.30
N ILE A 664 -1.74 -13.55 -3.74
CA ILE A 664 -0.85 -12.41 -4.01
C ILE A 664 0.50 -12.64 -3.32
N MET A 665 0.48 -13.06 -2.06
CA MET A 665 1.68 -13.39 -1.32
C MET A 665 2.41 -14.60 -1.93
N SER A 666 1.71 -15.57 -2.53
CA SER A 666 2.32 -16.69 -3.26
C SER A 666 3.04 -16.20 -4.50
N ILE A 667 2.49 -15.19 -5.19
CA ILE A 667 3.15 -14.52 -6.32
C ILE A 667 4.42 -13.79 -5.85
N GLN A 668 4.34 -13.06 -4.74
CA GLN A 668 5.49 -12.38 -4.14
C GLN A 668 6.56 -13.36 -3.67
N LEU A 669 6.15 -14.45 -3.03
CA LEU A 669 7.01 -15.54 -2.59
C LEU A 669 7.76 -16.15 -3.78
N VAL A 670 7.07 -16.45 -4.88
CA VAL A 670 7.69 -17.00 -6.10
C VAL A 670 8.68 -16.01 -6.71
N SER A 671 8.32 -14.73 -6.79
CA SER A 671 9.18 -13.66 -7.29
C SER A 671 10.47 -13.53 -6.46
N ARG A 672 10.33 -13.47 -5.13
CA ARG A 672 11.46 -13.39 -4.19
C ARG A 672 12.29 -14.66 -4.18
N ALA A 673 11.66 -15.84 -4.24
CA ALA A 673 12.34 -17.12 -4.38
C ALA A 673 13.20 -17.15 -5.64
N ARG A 674 12.67 -16.68 -6.77
CA ARG A 674 13.42 -16.57 -8.03
C ARG A 674 14.58 -15.58 -7.93
N ALA A 675 14.38 -14.43 -7.30
CA ALA A 675 15.46 -13.46 -7.03
C ALA A 675 16.60 -14.08 -6.19
N GLN A 676 16.26 -15.01 -5.30
CA GLN A 676 17.21 -15.79 -4.49
C GLN A 676 17.67 -17.10 -5.18
N GLY A 677 17.42 -17.27 -6.48
CA GLY A 677 17.89 -18.40 -7.28
C GLY A 677 17.11 -19.72 -7.10
N LEU A 678 15.97 -19.70 -6.41
CA LEU A 678 15.06 -20.83 -6.27
C LEU A 678 13.96 -20.77 -7.33
N THR A 679 13.90 -21.78 -8.21
CA THR A 679 12.80 -21.89 -9.17
C THR A 679 11.65 -22.67 -8.54
N ILE A 680 10.58 -21.97 -8.16
CA ILE A 680 9.28 -22.51 -7.77
C ILE A 680 8.19 -21.79 -8.58
N THR A 681 7.08 -22.46 -8.84
CA THR A 681 5.89 -21.87 -9.49
C THR A 681 4.81 -21.56 -8.45
N VAL A 682 3.84 -20.71 -8.78
CA VAL A 682 2.70 -20.47 -7.88
C VAL A 682 1.91 -21.77 -7.68
N ARG A 683 1.80 -22.60 -8.72
CA ARG A 683 1.24 -23.96 -8.64
C ARG A 683 1.97 -24.81 -7.59
N ASP A 684 3.29 -24.78 -7.56
CA ASP A 684 4.07 -25.50 -6.54
C ASP A 684 3.70 -25.02 -5.13
N VAL A 685 3.47 -23.71 -4.91
CA VAL A 685 3.06 -23.18 -3.59
C VAL A 685 1.70 -23.73 -3.17
N PHE A 686 0.74 -23.87 -4.10
CA PHE A 686 -0.58 -24.44 -3.83
C PHE A 686 -0.58 -25.95 -3.63
N GLU A 687 0.20 -26.70 -4.42
CA GLU A 687 0.27 -28.16 -4.34
C GLU A 687 1.17 -28.62 -3.17
N ARG A 688 2.27 -27.91 -2.94
CA ARG A 688 3.36 -28.28 -2.02
C ARG A 688 3.42 -27.31 -0.85
N GLN A 689 2.28 -26.96 -0.27
CA GLN A 689 2.02 -25.87 0.69
C GLN A 689 3.00 -25.66 1.86
N THR A 690 3.89 -26.60 2.15
CA THR A 690 4.91 -26.52 3.20
C THR A 690 6.29 -26.22 2.63
N VAL A 691 7.14 -25.54 3.38
CA VAL A 691 8.55 -25.30 3.05
C VAL A 691 9.30 -26.60 2.67
N ALA A 692 9.09 -27.70 3.40
CA ALA A 692 9.70 -29.00 3.13
C ALA A 692 9.29 -29.56 1.75
N ALA A 693 8.00 -29.49 1.42
CA ALA A 693 7.48 -29.96 0.15
C ALA A 693 7.92 -29.08 -1.03
N LEU A 694 7.99 -27.75 -0.86
CA LEU A 694 8.52 -26.84 -1.87
C LEU A 694 10.03 -27.05 -2.13
N ALA A 695 10.80 -27.31 -1.09
CA ALA A 695 12.23 -27.56 -1.21
C ALA A 695 12.55 -28.79 -2.09
N GLN A 696 11.62 -29.74 -2.22
CA GLN A 696 11.77 -30.93 -3.07
C GLN A 696 11.65 -30.65 -4.57
N VAL A 697 10.90 -29.61 -4.96
CA VAL A 697 10.60 -29.31 -6.37
C VAL A 697 11.48 -28.20 -6.97
N THR A 698 12.28 -27.51 -6.14
CA THR A 698 13.26 -26.53 -6.60
C THR A 698 14.38 -27.15 -7.46
N ALA A 699 14.36 -26.86 -8.77
CA ALA A 699 15.44 -27.20 -9.69
C ALA A 699 16.53 -26.11 -9.69
N ASN A 700 17.80 -26.51 -9.59
CA ASN A 700 18.95 -25.59 -9.59
C ASN A 700 19.13 -24.93 -10.97
N THR A 701 18.92 -23.63 -11.07
CA THR A 701 19.78 -22.78 -11.91
C THR A 701 20.98 -22.37 -11.07
N GLY A 702 22.19 -22.61 -11.58
CA GLY A 702 23.43 -22.56 -10.79
C GLY A 702 23.66 -21.24 -10.06
N ARG A 703 24.06 -21.36 -8.79
CA ARG A 703 24.71 -20.33 -7.95
C ARG A 703 25.57 -19.38 -8.79
N THR A 704 25.22 -18.09 -8.84
CA THR A 704 26.27 -17.08 -8.77
C THR A 704 26.99 -17.27 -7.43
N ALA A 705 28.31 -17.46 -7.46
CA ALA A 705 29.08 -17.75 -6.25
C ALA A 705 28.99 -16.57 -5.27
N SER A 706 28.63 -16.84 -4.00
CA SER A 706 28.70 -15.85 -2.92
C SER A 706 30.10 -15.25 -2.87
N VAL A 707 30.17 -13.92 -2.78
CA VAL A 707 31.43 -13.16 -2.73
C VAL A 707 31.86 -12.92 -1.26
N LEU A 708 31.01 -13.30 -0.29
CA LEU A 708 31.33 -13.16 1.13
C LEU A 708 32.46 -14.10 1.56
N PRO A 709 33.40 -13.61 2.38
CA PRO A 709 34.47 -14.43 2.93
C PRO A 709 33.94 -15.40 4.00
N ASP A 710 34.27 -16.68 3.88
CA ASP A 710 34.09 -17.66 4.96
C ASP A 710 35.15 -17.42 6.04
N ILE A 711 34.78 -16.68 7.08
CA ILE A 711 35.66 -16.26 8.18
C ILE A 711 34.93 -16.31 9.54
N ASP A 712 35.69 -16.60 10.60
CA ASP A 712 35.20 -16.64 11.98
C ASP A 712 34.58 -15.30 12.43
N GLN A 713 33.69 -15.34 13.44
CA GLN A 713 33.08 -14.12 14.00
C GLN A 713 34.09 -13.25 14.76
N ALA A 714 35.13 -13.84 15.34
CA ALA A 714 36.17 -13.14 16.09
C ALA A 714 37.44 -12.95 15.25
N GLY A 715 38.22 -11.94 15.59
CA GLY A 715 39.51 -11.62 15.00
C GLY A 715 39.54 -10.29 14.25
N PRO A 716 40.65 -9.99 13.56
CA PRO A 716 40.88 -8.69 12.92
C PRO A 716 39.82 -8.40 11.85
N ALA A 717 39.35 -7.15 11.82
CA ALA A 717 38.43 -6.64 10.81
C ALA A 717 38.95 -5.28 10.28
N PRO A 718 38.79 -5.01 8.97
CA PRO A 718 39.14 -3.69 8.44
C PRO A 718 38.17 -2.63 8.97
N LEU A 719 38.65 -1.39 9.05
CA LEU A 719 37.80 -0.24 9.29
C LEU A 719 36.84 -0.06 8.11
N THR A 720 35.59 0.30 8.39
CA THR A 720 34.66 0.78 7.36
C THR A 720 34.96 2.26 7.05
N PRO A 721 34.50 2.81 5.90
CA PRO A 721 34.79 4.19 5.53
C PRO A 721 34.40 5.22 6.61
N VAL A 722 33.22 5.06 7.22
CA VAL A 722 32.75 5.95 8.29
C VAL A 722 33.61 5.88 9.56
N MET A 723 34.16 4.71 9.87
CA MET A 723 35.11 4.56 10.98
C MET A 723 36.45 5.23 10.67
N TYR A 724 36.94 5.14 9.43
CA TYR A 724 38.13 5.87 8.99
C TYR A 724 37.94 7.38 9.17
N GLU A 725 36.84 7.93 8.67
CA GLU A 725 36.53 9.36 8.75
C GLU A 725 36.40 9.84 10.21
N PHE A 726 35.77 9.04 11.08
CA PHE A 726 35.71 9.32 12.51
C PHE A 726 37.09 9.39 13.17
N LEU A 727 37.98 8.46 12.86
CA LEU A 727 39.33 8.42 13.43
C LEU A 727 40.25 9.51 12.87
N GLU A 728 40.08 9.88 11.60
CA GLU A 728 40.76 11.03 10.98
C GLU A 728 40.41 12.35 11.69
N ARG A 729 39.15 12.53 12.09
CA ARG A 729 38.70 13.72 12.84
C ARG A 729 39.33 13.82 14.24
N GLY A 730 39.61 12.69 14.88
CA GLY A 730 40.24 12.62 16.20
C GLY A 730 39.33 13.12 17.34
N GLY A 731 39.96 13.57 18.43
CA GLY A 731 39.27 14.01 19.65
C GLY A 731 39.08 12.91 20.71
N PRO A 732 38.15 13.10 21.68
CA PRO A 732 37.86 12.13 22.73
C PRO A 732 37.10 10.92 22.17
N ILE A 733 37.84 10.02 21.51
CA ILE A 733 37.30 8.83 20.85
C ILE A 733 36.44 8.00 21.80
N ALA A 734 36.88 7.78 23.04
CA ALA A 734 36.28 6.80 23.93
C ALA A 734 34.81 7.04 24.31
N GLU A 735 34.34 8.28 24.25
CA GLU A 735 33.02 8.70 24.73
C GLU A 735 32.04 9.07 23.60
N TYR A 736 32.40 8.79 22.34
CA TYR A 736 31.53 9.07 21.19
C TYR A 736 30.40 8.05 21.11
N ASN A 737 29.17 8.49 21.41
CA ASN A 737 28.06 7.59 21.74
C ASN A 737 26.75 7.95 21.04
N GLN A 738 25.86 6.98 21.00
CA GLN A 738 24.42 7.18 20.94
C GLN A 738 23.79 6.68 22.24
N SER A 739 22.70 7.32 22.67
CA SER A 739 21.97 6.91 23.86
C SER A 739 20.47 6.98 23.65
N ILE A 740 19.77 6.03 24.26
CA ILE A 740 18.30 5.94 24.28
C ILE A 740 17.82 5.63 25.70
N VAL A 741 16.59 6.03 26.00
CA VAL A 741 15.85 5.62 27.19
C VAL A 741 14.73 4.72 26.71
N VAL A 742 14.57 3.57 27.37
CA VAL A 742 13.48 2.66 27.08
C VAL A 742 12.65 2.37 28.33
N ALA A 743 11.34 2.29 28.15
CA ALA A 743 10.46 1.77 29.18
C ALA A 743 10.74 0.28 29.38
N THR A 744 10.75 -0.20 30.62
CA THR A 744 10.93 -1.62 30.94
C THR A 744 9.67 -2.19 31.57
N PRO A 745 9.37 -3.48 31.37
CA PRO A 745 8.25 -4.11 32.06
C PRO A 745 8.50 -4.14 33.58
N PRO A 746 7.46 -4.09 34.43
CA PRO A 746 7.61 -4.09 35.90
C PRO A 746 8.34 -5.33 36.45
N SER A 747 8.41 -6.42 35.68
CA SER A 747 9.15 -7.64 36.02
C SER A 747 10.67 -7.54 35.81
N ALA A 748 11.19 -6.41 35.30
CA ALA A 748 12.62 -6.22 35.11
C ALA A 748 13.39 -6.16 36.44
N THR A 749 14.38 -7.03 36.58
CA THR A 749 15.34 -7.03 37.68
C THR A 749 16.76 -6.88 37.15
N VAL A 750 17.68 -6.46 38.02
CA VAL A 750 19.11 -6.36 37.71
C VAL A 750 19.65 -7.68 37.15
N GLU A 751 19.24 -8.82 37.70
CA GLU A 751 19.65 -10.15 37.25
C GLU A 751 19.14 -10.45 35.84
N THR A 752 17.85 -10.19 35.56
CA THR A 752 17.26 -10.44 34.23
C THR A 752 17.89 -9.56 33.15
N LEU A 753 18.13 -8.27 33.46
CA LEU A 753 18.78 -7.33 32.56
C LEU A 753 20.24 -7.68 32.33
N THR A 754 20.97 -8.10 33.37
CA THR A 754 22.38 -8.54 33.24
C THR A 754 22.47 -9.73 32.28
N CYS A 755 21.56 -10.70 32.41
CA CYS A 755 21.53 -11.88 31.56
C CYS A 755 21.21 -11.53 30.09
N ALA A 756 20.18 -10.71 29.88
CA ALA A 756 19.80 -10.28 28.55
C ALA A 756 20.91 -9.46 27.86
N LEU A 757 21.53 -8.52 28.58
CA LEU A 757 22.67 -7.75 28.06
C LEU A 757 23.87 -8.65 27.71
N GLN A 758 24.13 -9.71 28.49
CA GLN A 758 25.20 -10.66 28.17
C GLN A 758 24.92 -11.40 26.85
N ALA A 759 23.69 -11.88 26.67
CA ALA A 759 23.29 -12.56 25.45
C ALA A 759 23.37 -11.65 24.20
N LEU A 760 23.05 -10.36 24.34
CA LEU A 760 23.26 -9.38 23.27
C LEU A 760 24.74 -9.23 22.91
N LEU A 761 25.61 -9.07 23.91
CA LEU A 761 27.06 -8.96 23.70
C LEU A 761 27.64 -10.19 22.99
N ASP A 762 27.16 -11.38 23.35
CA ASP A 762 27.64 -12.64 22.76
C ASP A 762 27.12 -12.82 21.33
N ARG A 763 25.85 -12.47 21.06
CA ARG A 763 25.21 -12.62 19.74
C ARG A 763 25.74 -11.65 18.70
N HIS A 764 25.90 -10.38 19.07
CA HIS A 764 26.20 -9.30 18.14
C HIS A 764 27.69 -8.97 18.15
N ASP A 765 28.38 -9.43 17.11
CA ASP A 765 29.84 -9.35 17.01
C ASP A 765 30.35 -7.89 17.02
N SER A 766 29.59 -6.94 16.46
CA SER A 766 29.93 -5.51 16.53
C SER A 766 30.04 -4.98 17.95
N LEU A 767 29.23 -5.46 18.91
CA LEU A 767 29.28 -4.97 20.30
C LEU A 767 30.59 -5.33 21.01
N ARG A 768 31.28 -6.37 20.52
CA ARG A 768 32.59 -6.84 21.00
C ARG A 768 33.78 -6.25 20.22
N LEU A 769 33.53 -5.24 19.39
CA LEU A 769 34.56 -4.57 18.62
C LEU A 769 35.57 -3.87 19.54
N ARG A 770 36.85 -4.20 19.38
CA ARG A 770 37.94 -3.50 20.02
C ARG A 770 38.66 -2.63 19.00
N LEU A 771 38.78 -1.35 19.29
CA LEU A 771 39.59 -0.41 18.53
C LEU A 771 41.06 -0.53 18.97
N ALA A 772 41.95 -0.86 18.04
CA ALA A 772 43.38 -0.99 18.29
C ALA A 772 44.16 0.08 17.53
N GLU A 773 45.15 0.67 18.20
CA GLU A 773 46.13 1.56 17.59
C GLU A 773 47.46 0.81 17.48
N SER A 774 48.03 0.77 16.28
CA SER A 774 49.30 0.11 15.99
C SER A 774 50.27 1.08 15.31
N PRO A 775 51.58 0.76 15.22
CA PRO A 775 52.53 1.57 14.45
C PRO A 775 52.16 1.72 12.96
N ASP A 776 51.36 0.80 12.42
CA ASP A 776 50.90 0.79 11.03
C ASP A 776 49.54 1.51 10.83
N GLY A 777 48.98 2.08 11.90
CA GLY A 777 47.71 2.81 11.91
C GLY A 777 46.63 2.16 12.79
N TRP A 778 45.41 2.70 12.67
CA TRP A 778 44.23 2.20 13.35
C TRP A 778 43.73 0.87 12.74
N GLY A 779 43.20 0.00 13.59
CA GLY A 779 42.54 -1.23 13.18
C GLY A 779 41.45 -1.64 14.16
N THR A 780 40.63 -2.61 13.76
CA THR A 780 39.61 -3.19 14.64
C THR A 780 39.82 -4.68 14.81
N ASP A 781 39.42 -5.18 15.97
CA ASP A 781 39.50 -6.58 16.33
C ASP A 781 38.23 -6.98 17.07
N ILE A 782 37.49 -7.95 16.54
CA ILE A 782 36.30 -8.46 17.22
C ILE A 782 36.75 -9.49 18.26
N LEU A 783 36.55 -9.20 19.54
CA LEU A 783 36.88 -10.15 20.61
C LEU A 783 35.94 -11.36 20.57
N PRO A 784 36.34 -12.56 21.06
CA PRO A 784 35.45 -13.72 21.18
C PRO A 784 34.19 -13.44 22.02
N ALA A 785 33.12 -14.21 21.77
CA ALA A 785 31.96 -14.24 22.69
C ALA A 785 32.45 -14.67 24.07
N ASP A 786 31.88 -14.12 25.15
CA ASP A 786 32.34 -14.17 26.55
C ASP A 786 33.43 -13.18 27.00
N ALA A 787 34.10 -12.48 26.07
CA ALA A 787 35.22 -11.60 26.41
C ALA A 787 34.80 -10.32 27.17
N VAL A 788 33.52 -9.94 27.08
CA VAL A 788 32.93 -8.76 27.75
C VAL A 788 31.81 -9.24 28.67
N ARG A 789 31.85 -8.80 29.94
CA ARG A 789 30.88 -9.21 30.97
C ARG A 789 29.85 -8.12 31.19
N ALA A 790 28.58 -8.38 30.87
CA ALA A 790 27.48 -7.41 31.02
C ALA A 790 27.32 -6.88 32.45
N ALA A 791 27.63 -7.69 33.47
CA ALA A 791 27.56 -7.29 34.87
C ALA A 791 28.47 -6.10 35.22
N ASP A 792 29.57 -5.91 34.48
CA ASP A 792 30.49 -4.78 34.66
C ASP A 792 29.99 -3.50 33.95
N HIS A 793 28.90 -3.62 33.17
CA HIS A 793 28.33 -2.59 32.29
C HIS A 793 26.87 -2.24 32.61
N LEU A 794 26.35 -2.66 33.78
CA LEU A 794 25.01 -2.33 34.26
C LEU A 794 25.10 -1.57 35.59
N THR A 795 24.59 -0.34 35.61
CA THR A 795 24.43 0.46 36.83
C THR A 795 22.98 0.39 37.31
N HIS A 796 22.76 0.01 38.56
CA HIS A 796 21.43 0.00 39.18
C HIS A 796 21.21 1.23 40.07
N ILE A 797 20.09 1.91 39.89
CA ILE A 797 19.67 3.09 40.66
C ILE A 797 18.28 2.84 41.24
N ASP A 798 18.14 2.94 42.56
CA ASP A 798 16.84 2.91 43.24
C ASP A 798 16.08 4.22 42.98
N ALA A 799 15.05 4.14 42.14
CA ALA A 799 14.17 5.24 41.74
C ALA A 799 12.76 5.13 42.37
N THR A 800 12.55 4.25 43.36
CA THR A 800 11.24 3.99 44.00
C THR A 800 10.59 5.23 44.62
N ARG A 801 11.38 6.27 44.94
CA ARG A 801 10.90 7.54 45.51
C ARG A 801 10.73 8.66 44.48
N HIS A 802 10.97 8.39 43.20
CA HIS A 802 11.10 9.38 42.13
C HIS A 802 10.10 9.11 40.98
N THR A 803 8.81 9.03 41.30
CA THR A 803 7.75 8.54 40.38
C THR A 803 7.11 9.62 39.50
N THR A 804 7.58 10.87 39.55
CA THR A 804 7.05 11.96 38.69
C THR A 804 7.90 12.12 37.42
N PRO A 805 7.33 12.53 36.28
CA PRO A 805 8.08 12.78 35.05
C PRO A 805 9.27 13.73 35.25
N GLU A 806 9.13 14.78 36.06
CA GLU A 806 10.19 15.75 36.34
C GLU A 806 11.34 15.14 37.14
N THR A 807 11.04 14.28 38.11
CA THR A 807 12.08 13.58 38.88
C THR A 807 12.79 12.51 38.06
N LEU A 808 12.07 11.82 37.17
CA LEU A 808 12.63 10.85 36.24
C LEU A 808 13.58 11.52 35.25
N GLN A 809 13.16 12.64 34.65
CA GLN A 809 14.01 13.43 33.76
C GLN A 809 15.28 13.93 34.49
N GLY A 810 15.15 14.32 35.76
CA GLY A 810 16.29 14.69 36.61
C GLY A 810 17.28 13.53 36.85
N LEU A 811 16.78 12.30 37.06
CA LEU A 811 17.62 11.10 37.21
C LEU A 811 18.35 10.76 35.90
N ILE A 812 17.63 10.77 34.77
CA ILE A 812 18.19 10.52 33.44
C ILE A 812 19.29 11.55 33.13
N ALA A 813 19.01 12.84 33.33
CA ALA A 813 19.97 13.92 33.10
C ALA A 813 21.21 13.85 34.00
N HIS A 814 21.10 13.26 35.19
CA HIS A 814 22.23 13.05 36.09
C HIS A 814 23.09 11.83 35.71
N HIS A 815 22.44 10.70 35.42
CA HIS A 815 23.14 9.41 35.27
C HIS A 815 23.57 9.10 33.84
N ALA A 816 22.84 9.55 32.80
CA ALA A 816 23.21 9.24 31.42
C ALA A 816 24.58 9.81 31.01
N PRO A 817 24.93 11.09 31.34
CA PRO A 817 26.27 11.61 31.05
C PRO A 817 27.40 10.94 31.84
N GLN A 818 27.12 10.40 33.03
CA GLN A 818 28.09 9.62 33.81
C GLN A 818 28.33 8.26 33.14
N ALA A 819 27.28 7.58 32.72
CA ALA A 819 27.35 6.29 32.05
C ALA A 819 28.17 6.35 30.74
N ARG A 820 28.11 7.46 30.01
CA ARG A 820 28.96 7.74 28.84
C ARG A 820 30.46 7.58 29.12
N THR A 821 30.93 7.96 30.31
CA THR A 821 32.36 7.86 30.70
C THR A 821 32.83 6.43 30.92
N HIS A 822 31.92 5.45 30.98
CA HIS A 822 32.24 4.03 31.08
C HIS A 822 32.52 3.39 29.72
N LEU A 823 32.20 4.07 28.62
CA LEU A 823 32.55 3.61 27.29
C LEU A 823 34.06 3.68 27.05
N ASN A 824 34.60 2.64 26.44
CA ASN A 824 36.00 2.57 26.04
C ASN A 824 36.19 1.52 24.92
N PRO A 825 36.18 1.94 23.64
CA PRO A 825 36.31 1.01 22.51
C PRO A 825 37.68 0.33 22.46
N HIS A 826 38.73 0.89 23.08
CA HIS A 826 40.03 0.20 23.19
C HIS A 826 40.00 -1.03 24.10
N ARG A 827 38.99 -1.13 24.96
CA ARG A 827 38.75 -2.27 25.84
C ARG A 827 37.51 -3.08 25.44
N ALA A 828 36.92 -2.78 24.27
CA ALA A 828 35.62 -3.31 23.83
C ALA A 828 34.47 -3.03 24.81
N HIS A 829 34.57 -1.96 25.62
CA HIS A 829 33.49 -1.49 26.47
C HIS A 829 32.57 -0.58 25.65
N ASN A 830 31.79 -1.18 24.75
CA ASN A 830 31.00 -0.43 23.77
C ASN A 830 29.54 -0.23 24.13
N LEU A 831 29.05 -0.82 25.21
CA LEU A 831 27.66 -0.71 25.67
C LEU A 831 27.67 -0.56 27.19
N HIS A 832 26.87 0.38 27.71
CA HIS A 832 26.61 0.57 29.13
C HIS A 832 25.12 0.82 29.35
N ALA A 833 24.57 0.27 30.43
CA ALA A 833 23.17 0.37 30.79
C ALA A 833 23.00 0.99 32.18
N VAL A 834 21.98 1.84 32.35
CA VAL A 834 21.55 2.37 33.65
C VAL A 834 20.10 1.98 33.88
N TYR A 835 19.87 1.11 34.86
CA TYR A 835 18.53 0.68 35.26
C TYR A 835 18.01 1.57 36.39
N LEU A 836 16.97 2.35 36.08
CA LEU A 836 16.23 3.19 37.03
C LEU A 836 15.03 2.39 37.54
N ASP A 837 15.20 1.80 38.72
CA ASP A 837 14.27 0.83 39.30
C ASP A 837 13.19 1.52 40.14
N HIS A 838 11.95 1.51 39.65
CA HIS A 838 10.78 2.08 40.33
C HIS A 838 10.07 1.05 41.23
N GLY A 839 10.60 -0.17 41.35
CA GLY A 839 10.02 -1.26 42.11
C GLY A 839 9.04 -2.12 41.30
N PRO A 840 8.53 -3.21 41.88
CA PRO A 840 7.83 -4.27 41.15
C PRO A 840 6.42 -3.89 40.65
N ASP A 841 5.85 -2.80 41.17
CA ASP A 841 4.46 -2.38 40.90
C ASP A 841 4.37 -1.25 39.87
N GLN A 842 5.51 -0.75 39.35
CA GLN A 842 5.57 0.35 38.40
C GLN A 842 6.53 0.05 37.24
N PRO A 843 6.24 0.54 36.02
CA PRO A 843 7.19 0.47 34.92
C PRO A 843 8.49 1.20 35.27
N SER A 844 9.62 0.51 35.10
CA SER A 844 10.95 1.08 35.30
C SER A 844 11.54 1.60 33.98
N HIS A 845 12.71 2.25 34.03
CA HIS A 845 13.38 2.76 32.83
C HIS A 845 14.80 2.23 32.70
N LEU A 846 15.21 1.91 31.47
CA LEU A 846 16.57 1.51 31.14
C LEU A 846 17.18 2.55 30.20
N VAL A 847 18.27 3.18 30.62
CA VAL A 847 19.08 4.04 29.75
C VAL A 847 20.16 3.16 29.12
N LEU A 848 20.15 3.05 27.80
CA LEU A 848 21.20 2.36 27.04
C LEU A 848 22.11 3.38 26.38
N ILE A 849 23.41 3.25 26.57
CA ILE A 849 24.44 4.08 25.98
C ILE A 849 25.41 3.16 25.24
N ALA A 850 25.53 3.34 23.93
CA ALA A 850 26.43 2.56 23.11
C ALA A 850 27.44 3.46 22.39
N HIS A 851 28.67 2.99 22.27
CA HIS A 851 29.70 3.66 21.47
C HIS A 851 29.27 3.66 20.01
N HIS A 852 29.36 4.80 19.33
CA HIS A 852 28.80 4.95 17.98
C HIS A 852 29.45 4.03 16.93
N LEU A 853 30.69 3.56 17.18
CA LEU A 853 31.36 2.55 16.34
C LEU A 853 30.57 1.24 16.20
N VAL A 854 29.72 0.89 17.16
CA VAL A 854 29.05 -0.42 17.20
C VAL A 854 27.55 -0.32 16.95
N ILE A 855 27.02 0.89 16.76
CA ILE A 855 25.60 1.17 16.71
C ILE A 855 25.25 2.26 15.70
N ASP A 856 24.10 2.10 15.06
CA ASP A 856 23.41 3.12 14.26
C ASP A 856 21.90 3.11 14.56
N GLY A 857 21.14 3.99 13.92
CA GLY A 857 19.69 4.10 14.13
C GLY A 857 18.92 2.80 13.88
N VAL A 858 19.33 2.01 12.88
CA VAL A 858 18.69 0.71 12.57
C VAL A 858 19.07 -0.36 13.60
N SER A 859 20.31 -0.34 14.08
CA SER A 859 20.83 -1.31 15.05
C SER A 859 20.10 -1.23 16.40
N TRP A 860 19.62 -0.05 16.82
CA TRP A 860 18.81 0.06 18.04
C TRP A 860 17.54 -0.79 17.97
N ARG A 861 16.85 -0.81 16.83
CA ARG A 861 15.64 -1.63 16.64
C ARG A 861 15.95 -3.12 16.76
N ILE A 862 17.09 -3.56 16.21
CA ILE A 862 17.55 -4.95 16.29
C ILE A 862 17.84 -5.33 17.76
N LEU A 863 18.58 -4.49 18.49
CA LEU A 863 18.93 -4.75 19.88
C LEU A 863 17.73 -4.73 20.82
N LEU A 864 16.76 -3.83 20.61
CA LEU A 864 15.57 -3.74 21.46
C LEU A 864 14.62 -4.92 21.26
N ASN A 865 14.45 -5.40 20.02
CA ASN A 865 13.69 -6.62 19.75
C ASN A 865 14.33 -7.85 20.43
N ASP A 866 15.66 -7.95 20.39
CA ASP A 866 16.37 -9.04 21.06
C ASP A 866 16.32 -8.90 22.59
N LEU A 867 16.41 -7.68 23.12
CA LEU A 867 16.28 -7.41 24.55
C LEU A 867 14.88 -7.78 25.07
N ALA A 868 13.83 -7.48 24.29
CA ALA A 868 12.46 -7.87 24.60
C ALA A 868 12.29 -9.40 24.60
N THR A 869 12.87 -10.08 23.62
CA THR A 869 12.89 -11.54 23.51
C THR A 869 13.59 -12.19 24.71
N LEU A 870 14.78 -11.68 25.07
CA LEU A 870 15.60 -12.21 26.17
C LEU A 870 15.02 -11.95 27.55
N HIS A 871 14.24 -10.88 27.72
CA HIS A 871 13.61 -10.54 29.00
C HIS A 871 12.37 -11.39 29.31
N GLY A 872 11.78 -12.04 28.30
CA GLY A 872 10.63 -12.92 28.50
C GLY A 872 9.28 -12.21 28.46
N ALA A 873 9.13 -11.21 27.58
CA ALA A 873 7.83 -10.69 27.22
C ALA A 873 7.06 -11.67 26.29
N ASP A 874 6.84 -12.89 26.78
CA ASP A 874 5.57 -13.62 26.67
C ASP A 874 5.57 -14.84 27.63
N PRO A 875 4.83 -14.80 28.75
CA PRO A 875 4.60 -15.98 29.60
C PRO A 875 3.82 -17.12 28.92
N ALA A 876 3.26 -16.91 27.71
CA ALA A 876 2.61 -17.94 26.89
C ALA A 876 3.57 -18.67 25.93
N ALA A 877 4.81 -18.21 25.75
CA ALA A 877 5.83 -18.87 24.94
C ALA A 877 6.53 -20.00 25.72
N SER A 878 5.82 -21.07 26.04
CA SER A 878 6.38 -22.24 26.74
C SER A 878 7.17 -23.21 25.84
N ASP A 879 7.49 -22.82 24.60
CA ASP A 879 8.31 -23.60 23.65
C ASP A 879 9.38 -22.71 22.98
N ALA A 880 9.90 -21.69 23.69
CA ALA A 880 11.13 -21.03 23.25
C ALA A 880 12.24 -22.10 23.17
N ASP A 881 12.82 -22.30 21.97
CA ASP A 881 14.07 -23.04 21.84
C ASP A 881 15.05 -22.41 22.82
N VAL A 882 15.32 -23.10 23.92
CA VAL A 882 16.29 -22.64 24.89
C VAL A 882 17.64 -23.18 24.47
N ASP A 883 18.66 -22.34 24.52
CA ASP A 883 20.02 -22.79 24.29
C ASP A 883 20.43 -23.84 25.36
N ALA A 884 21.63 -24.43 25.20
CA ALA A 884 22.15 -25.40 26.15
C ALA A 884 22.30 -24.87 27.60
N ALA A 885 22.16 -23.55 27.81
CA ALA A 885 22.19 -22.86 29.10
C ALA A 885 20.79 -22.46 29.63
N GLY A 886 19.71 -22.74 28.90
CA GLY A 886 18.33 -22.47 29.33
C GLY A 886 17.82 -21.05 29.02
N GLN A 887 18.47 -20.30 28.11
CA GLN A 887 18.07 -18.95 27.70
C GLN A 887 17.31 -18.96 26.36
N PRO A 888 16.36 -18.03 26.11
CA PRO A 888 15.65 -17.93 24.81
C PRO A 888 16.61 -17.80 23.61
N GLU A 889 16.45 -18.62 22.57
CA GLU A 889 17.26 -18.58 21.35
C GLU A 889 16.92 -17.35 20.49
N LEU A 890 17.86 -16.41 20.37
CA LEU A 890 17.74 -15.27 19.45
C LEU A 890 17.79 -15.73 17.97
N SER A 891 17.14 -14.97 17.07
CA SER A 891 17.24 -15.17 15.61
C SER A 891 18.69 -15.08 15.10
N ALA A 892 19.04 -15.87 14.09
CA ALA A 892 20.39 -15.91 13.54
C ALA A 892 20.83 -14.58 12.90
N VAL A 893 22.12 -14.26 13.02
CA VAL A 893 22.76 -13.18 12.26
C VAL A 893 23.43 -13.83 11.04
N HIS A 894 22.87 -13.62 9.85
CA HIS A 894 23.32 -14.30 8.62
C HIS A 894 24.60 -13.72 8.03
N THR A 895 24.78 -12.40 8.12
CA THR A 895 26.06 -11.73 7.81
C THR A 895 26.57 -11.05 9.06
N HIS A 896 27.67 -11.53 9.62
CA HIS A 896 28.30 -10.87 10.77
C HIS A 896 28.96 -9.55 10.35
N TRP A 897 29.06 -8.58 11.27
CA TRP A 897 29.66 -7.28 10.95
C TRP A 897 31.09 -7.42 10.42
N ARG A 898 31.87 -8.34 11.01
CA ARG A 898 33.22 -8.66 10.53
C ARG A 898 33.25 -9.18 9.09
N GLN A 899 32.31 -10.05 8.72
CA GLN A 899 32.19 -10.59 7.38
C GLN A 899 31.85 -9.50 6.37
N TRP A 900 30.91 -8.63 6.73
CA TRP A 900 30.54 -7.46 5.94
C TRP A 900 31.74 -6.52 5.73
N ALA A 901 32.40 -6.06 6.80
CA ALA A 901 33.54 -5.16 6.71
C ALA A 901 34.68 -5.74 5.86
N THR A 902 34.95 -7.05 6.01
CA THR A 902 35.98 -7.74 5.21
C THR A 902 35.62 -7.83 3.73
N ALA A 903 34.36 -8.16 3.43
CA ALA A 903 33.88 -8.21 2.04
C ALA A 903 33.94 -6.83 1.38
N LEU A 904 33.55 -5.78 2.12
CA LEU A 904 33.58 -4.39 1.68
C LEU A 904 35.01 -3.93 1.37
N GLY A 905 35.97 -4.28 2.22
CA GLY A 905 37.40 -4.02 1.97
C GLY A 905 37.92 -4.71 0.70
N ARG A 906 37.53 -5.97 0.44
CA ARG A 906 37.90 -6.68 -0.80
C ARG A 906 37.25 -6.06 -2.03
N HIS A 907 35.98 -5.66 -1.92
CA HIS A 907 35.26 -5.01 -2.99
C HIS A 907 35.93 -3.67 -3.37
N ALA A 908 36.39 -2.91 -2.39
CA ALA A 908 37.10 -1.64 -2.60
C ALA A 908 38.37 -1.81 -3.46
N GLU A 909 39.09 -2.93 -3.37
CA GLU A 909 40.28 -3.20 -4.21
C GLU A 909 39.93 -3.37 -5.70
N THR A 910 38.74 -3.93 -5.96
CA THR A 910 38.23 -4.23 -7.31
C THR A 910 37.30 -3.15 -7.90
N ALA A 911 36.90 -2.16 -7.09
CA ALA A 911 36.02 -1.06 -7.49
C ALA A 911 36.52 -0.36 -8.77
N HIS A 912 35.58 -0.03 -9.66
CA HIS A 912 35.86 0.35 -11.04
C HIS A 912 36.54 1.72 -11.15
N GLU A 913 37.67 1.80 -11.87
CA GLU A 913 38.42 3.05 -12.14
C GLU A 913 37.56 4.17 -12.76
N ASN A 914 36.44 3.80 -13.39
CA ASN A 914 35.45 4.72 -13.95
C ASN A 914 34.80 5.61 -12.88
N GLU A 915 34.56 5.07 -11.69
CA GLU A 915 33.97 5.81 -10.57
C GLU A 915 34.97 6.79 -9.94
N ALA A 916 36.24 6.39 -9.84
CA ALA A 916 37.31 7.26 -9.37
C ALA A 916 37.45 8.54 -10.21
N LYS A 917 37.19 8.44 -11.52
CA LYS A 917 37.17 9.60 -12.43
C LYS A 917 36.00 10.54 -12.13
N PHE A 918 34.85 10.03 -11.70
CA PHE A 918 33.74 10.87 -11.23
C PHE A 918 34.14 11.64 -9.98
N TRP A 919 34.64 10.95 -8.96
CA TRP A 919 35.05 11.59 -7.68
C TRP A 919 36.24 12.55 -7.81
N SER A 920 37.11 12.39 -8.81
CA SER A 920 38.16 13.38 -9.10
C SER A 920 37.64 14.75 -9.57
N GLN A 921 36.35 14.82 -9.96
CA GLN A 921 35.69 16.07 -10.38
C GLN A 921 35.12 16.86 -9.20
N LEU A 922 35.19 16.32 -7.97
CA LEU A 922 34.75 17.02 -6.77
C LEU A 922 35.43 18.41 -6.71
N PRO A 923 34.66 19.50 -6.56
CA PRO A 923 35.23 20.83 -6.49
C PRO A 923 36.26 20.94 -5.36
N THR A 924 37.44 21.51 -5.65
CA THR A 924 38.53 21.65 -4.67
C THR A 924 38.57 23.00 -3.97
N ASP A 925 37.75 23.96 -4.42
CA ASP A 925 37.60 25.30 -3.84
C ASP A 925 36.27 25.38 -3.06
N THR A 926 36.22 24.66 -1.93
CA THR A 926 35.00 24.46 -1.11
C THR A 926 34.92 25.42 0.06
N SER A 927 34.75 26.71 -0.22
CA SER A 927 34.50 27.77 0.77
C SER A 927 35.61 28.02 1.81
N SER A 928 35.52 29.16 2.49
CA SER A 928 36.38 29.58 3.61
C SER A 928 36.01 28.92 4.96
N LEU A 929 34.99 28.06 4.99
CA LEU A 929 34.45 27.43 6.18
C LEU A 929 35.26 26.18 6.55
N ALA A 930 36.49 26.39 7.01
CA ALA A 930 37.32 25.32 7.54
C ALA A 930 37.20 25.25 9.07
N LEU A 931 36.85 24.07 9.58
CA LEU A 931 36.89 23.79 11.01
C LEU A 931 38.34 23.89 11.53
N THR A 932 38.49 24.51 12.70
CA THR A 932 39.75 24.61 13.43
C THR A 932 39.76 23.57 14.55
N PRO A 933 40.64 22.56 14.49
CA PRO A 933 40.75 21.54 15.54
C PRO A 933 40.94 22.15 16.93
N GLY A 934 40.17 21.65 17.91
CA GLY A 934 40.21 22.12 19.30
C GLY A 934 39.50 23.44 19.59
N ARG A 935 39.11 24.22 18.57
CA ARG A 935 38.20 25.38 18.73
C ARG A 935 36.76 25.01 18.40
N ASP A 936 36.57 24.33 17.27
CA ASP A 936 35.24 24.03 16.75
C ASP A 936 34.83 22.61 17.18
N THR A 937 34.22 22.54 18.37
CA THR A 937 33.87 21.29 19.06
C THR A 937 32.40 21.32 19.50
N TYR A 938 31.89 20.22 20.05
CA TYR A 938 30.54 20.19 20.64
C TYR A 938 30.36 21.14 21.84
N ALA A 939 31.44 21.66 22.44
CA ALA A 939 31.38 22.72 23.45
C ALA A 939 30.99 24.09 22.86
N THR A 940 31.34 24.31 21.59
CA THR A 940 31.12 25.54 20.84
C THR A 940 30.09 25.35 19.72
N VAL A 941 29.30 24.27 19.77
CA VAL A 941 28.20 24.05 18.83
C VAL A 941 26.99 24.83 19.28
N HIS A 942 26.38 25.55 18.35
CA HIS A 942 25.07 26.13 18.55
C HIS A 942 24.04 25.42 17.67
N ARG A 943 22.79 25.42 18.12
CA ARG A 943 21.66 24.81 17.41
C ARG A 943 20.58 25.83 17.14
N HIS A 944 20.02 25.77 15.93
CA HIS A 944 18.84 26.52 15.54
C HIS A 944 17.82 25.54 14.96
N SER A 945 16.58 25.59 15.43
CA SER A 945 15.53 24.66 15.01
C SER A 945 14.39 25.38 14.31
N VAL A 946 13.90 24.80 13.23
CA VAL A 946 12.77 25.32 12.46
C VAL A 946 11.72 24.23 12.27
N ARG A 947 10.45 24.63 12.38
CA ARG A 947 9.28 23.78 12.15
C ARG A 947 8.46 24.37 11.00
N LEU A 948 8.15 23.54 10.00
CA LEU A 948 7.23 23.91 8.93
C LEU A 948 5.82 23.41 9.26
N GLY A 949 4.81 24.20 8.89
CA GLY A 949 3.41 23.86 9.09
C GLY A 949 2.96 22.68 8.25
N THR A 950 1.82 22.11 8.60
CA THR A 950 1.28 20.88 7.99
C THR A 950 1.00 21.03 6.51
N ALA A 951 0.37 22.12 6.07
CA ALA A 951 0.05 22.37 4.66
C ALA A 951 1.30 22.41 3.76
N VAL A 952 2.32 23.17 4.16
CA VAL A 952 3.58 23.28 3.42
C VAL A 952 4.31 21.92 3.43
N THR A 953 4.35 21.25 4.57
CA THR A 953 4.98 19.93 4.70
C THR A 953 4.29 18.89 3.81
N ASP A 954 2.96 18.87 3.78
CA ASP A 954 2.18 17.94 2.98
C ASP A 954 2.40 18.17 1.48
N ALA A 955 2.38 19.43 1.02
CA ALA A 955 2.69 19.79 -0.37
C ALA A 955 4.11 19.36 -0.77
N LEU A 956 5.09 19.50 0.12
CA LEU A 956 6.47 19.06 -0.13
C LEU A 956 6.63 17.54 -0.13
N LEU A 957 5.80 16.79 0.60
CA LEU A 957 5.84 15.33 0.66
C LEU A 957 5.05 14.65 -0.47
N THR A 958 4.04 15.33 -1.01
CA THR A 958 3.09 14.75 -1.96
C THR A 958 3.19 15.39 -3.36
N GLN A 959 2.92 16.69 -3.47
CA GLN A 959 2.81 17.41 -4.74
C GLN A 959 4.17 17.69 -5.39
N ALA A 960 5.10 18.30 -4.65
CA ALA A 960 6.41 18.71 -5.20
C ALA A 960 7.25 17.54 -5.76
N PRO A 961 7.32 16.36 -5.11
CA PRO A 961 8.01 15.20 -5.68
C PRO A 961 7.34 14.65 -6.94
N GLY A 962 6.00 14.75 -7.00
CA GLY A 962 5.19 14.31 -8.14
C GLY A 962 5.49 15.08 -9.43
N LEU A 963 5.69 16.40 -9.34
CA LEU A 963 5.85 17.30 -10.48
C LEU A 963 7.14 17.10 -11.29
N TYR A 964 8.19 16.58 -10.64
CA TYR A 964 9.53 16.45 -11.23
C TYR A 964 10.06 15.02 -11.24
N ASN A 965 9.22 14.03 -10.90
CA ASN A 965 9.63 12.64 -10.68
C ASN A 965 10.81 12.52 -9.71
N THR A 966 10.72 13.25 -8.60
CA THR A 966 11.76 13.32 -7.58
C THR A 966 11.32 12.63 -6.29
N THR A 967 12.26 12.53 -5.35
CA THR A 967 12.01 12.17 -3.95
C THR A 967 12.00 13.42 -3.08
N ILE A 968 11.48 13.31 -1.85
CA ILE A 968 11.57 14.41 -0.86
C ILE A 968 13.03 14.88 -0.65
N THR A 969 14.02 13.98 -0.74
CA THR A 969 15.43 14.36 -0.62
C THR A 969 15.86 15.34 -1.71
N ASP A 970 15.42 15.16 -2.96
CA ASP A 970 15.71 16.10 -4.05
C ASP A 970 15.10 17.48 -3.77
N VAL A 971 13.85 17.50 -3.28
CA VAL A 971 13.12 18.73 -2.94
C VAL A 971 13.87 19.52 -1.84
N LEU A 972 14.30 18.83 -0.78
CA LEU A 972 15.03 19.47 0.31
C LEU A 972 16.44 19.92 -0.10
N LEU A 973 17.16 19.14 -0.90
CA LEU A 973 18.48 19.50 -1.41
C LEU A 973 18.43 20.65 -2.42
N SER A 974 17.38 20.71 -3.23
CA SER A 974 17.17 21.80 -4.20
C SER A 974 17.00 23.13 -3.48
N THR A 975 16.10 23.17 -2.50
CA THR A 975 15.85 24.38 -1.71
C THR A 975 17.05 24.75 -0.83
N PHE A 976 17.77 23.77 -0.29
CA PHE A 976 19.01 24.01 0.47
C PHE A 976 20.08 24.66 -0.42
N THR A 977 20.24 24.15 -1.65
CA THR A 977 21.16 24.71 -2.65
C THR A 977 20.81 26.16 -2.98
N VAL A 978 19.53 26.47 -3.23
CA VAL A 978 19.05 27.85 -3.45
C VAL A 978 19.39 28.74 -2.26
N ALA A 979 19.11 28.29 -1.04
CA ALA A 979 19.32 29.06 0.17
C ALA A 979 20.81 29.40 0.40
N VAL A 980 21.71 28.43 0.21
CA VAL A 980 23.16 28.64 0.34
C VAL A 980 23.69 29.58 -0.76
N MET A 981 23.27 29.37 -2.00
CA MET A 981 23.69 30.23 -3.11
C MET A 981 23.24 31.69 -2.92
N ASP A 982 22.01 31.93 -2.44
CA ASP A 982 21.53 33.28 -2.12
C ASP A 982 22.29 33.88 -0.94
N TRP A 983 22.48 33.10 0.12
CA TRP A 983 23.16 33.54 1.33
C TRP A 983 24.61 33.97 1.07
N ARG A 984 25.34 33.27 0.18
CA ARG A 984 26.69 33.68 -0.26
C ARG A 984 26.71 35.02 -1.02
N ARG A 985 25.61 35.47 -1.62
CA ARG A 985 25.53 36.79 -2.28
C ARG A 985 25.60 37.94 -1.28
N SER A 986 24.99 37.77 -0.13
CA SER A 986 25.04 38.74 0.98
C SER A 986 26.24 38.53 1.91
N HIS A 987 26.86 37.34 1.87
CA HIS A 987 28.00 36.98 2.73
C HIS A 987 29.18 36.41 1.91
N PRO A 988 29.84 37.23 1.07
CA PRO A 988 30.92 36.76 0.20
C PRO A 988 32.14 36.21 0.96
N GLN A 989 32.25 36.49 2.27
CA GLN A 989 33.27 35.93 3.14
C GLN A 989 33.11 34.41 3.37
N PHE A 990 31.95 33.81 3.09
CA PHE A 990 31.66 32.37 3.26
C PHE A 990 31.62 31.58 1.94
N GLY A 991 32.04 32.20 0.83
CA GLY A 991 32.12 31.58 -0.48
C GLY A 991 31.61 32.50 -1.59
N ARG A 992 32.02 32.22 -2.82
CA ARG A 992 31.53 32.98 -3.98
C ARG A 992 30.13 32.50 -4.38
N PRO A 993 29.23 33.40 -4.82
CA PRO A 993 27.88 33.01 -5.21
C PRO A 993 27.79 32.02 -6.38
N ASP A 994 28.81 32.01 -7.24
CA ASP A 994 28.92 31.16 -8.44
C ASP A 994 29.67 29.85 -8.18
N GLN A 995 30.12 29.58 -6.95
CA GLN A 995 30.73 28.29 -6.62
C GLN A 995 29.65 27.22 -6.40
N PRO A 996 29.90 25.95 -6.79
CA PRO A 996 29.03 24.83 -6.42
C PRO A 996 28.77 24.77 -4.91
N VAL A 997 27.56 24.35 -4.54
CA VAL A 997 27.21 24.00 -3.17
C VAL A 997 27.62 22.56 -2.97
N VAL A 998 28.69 22.35 -2.22
CA VAL A 998 29.21 21.01 -1.88
C VAL A 998 28.77 20.68 -0.46
N LEU A 999 28.17 19.52 -0.27
CA LEU A 999 27.75 19.03 1.04
C LEU A 999 27.93 17.51 1.12
N ASP A 1000 28.09 16.98 2.32
CA ASP A 1000 28.02 15.54 2.57
C ASP A 1000 26.57 15.12 2.82
N LEU A 1001 26.12 14.09 2.11
CA LEU A 1001 24.80 13.48 2.26
C LEU A 1001 24.92 12.21 3.11
N GLU A 1002 24.16 12.15 4.21
CA GLU A 1002 24.11 10.99 5.09
C GLU A 1002 22.96 10.04 4.70
N THR A 1003 23.26 8.74 4.57
CA THR A 1003 22.29 7.67 4.31
C THR A 1003 22.55 6.46 5.22
N HIS A 1004 21.62 5.50 5.30
CA HIS A 1004 21.74 4.37 6.24
C HIS A 1004 22.89 3.40 5.89
N GLY A 1005 23.33 3.33 4.63
CA GLY A 1005 24.52 2.60 4.19
C GLY A 1005 24.46 1.07 4.26
N ARG A 1006 23.25 0.49 4.29
CA ARG A 1006 23.02 -0.97 4.22
C ARG A 1006 22.70 -1.37 2.77
N HIS A 1007 23.75 -1.54 1.98
CA HIS A 1007 23.66 -1.81 0.53
C HIS A 1007 23.98 -3.28 0.23
N GLU A 1008 23.02 -4.17 0.47
CA GLU A 1008 23.17 -5.62 0.26
C GLU A 1008 23.41 -5.97 -1.22
N GLU A 1009 22.91 -5.12 -2.13
CA GLU A 1009 23.06 -5.23 -3.58
C GLU A 1009 24.51 -5.17 -4.06
N LEU A 1010 25.43 -4.57 -3.29
CA LEU A 1010 26.85 -4.48 -3.63
C LEU A 1010 27.59 -5.81 -3.48
N LEU A 1011 27.10 -6.67 -2.59
CA LEU A 1011 27.78 -7.90 -2.19
C LEU A 1011 26.82 -9.08 -2.28
N PRO A 1012 26.75 -9.75 -3.46
CA PRO A 1012 25.87 -10.89 -3.67
C PRO A 1012 26.03 -11.96 -2.59
N GLY A 1013 24.93 -12.22 -1.87
CA GLY A 1013 24.86 -13.14 -0.74
C GLY A 1013 24.97 -12.50 0.65
N ALA A 1014 25.05 -11.16 0.76
CA ALA A 1014 24.93 -10.43 2.02
C ALA A 1014 23.46 -10.29 2.46
N ASP A 1015 23.24 -10.45 3.76
CA ASP A 1015 21.99 -10.22 4.51
C ASP A 1015 22.36 -9.46 5.79
N LEU A 1016 22.07 -8.16 5.78
CA LEU A 1016 22.35 -7.21 6.85
C LEU A 1016 21.12 -6.92 7.71
N THR A 1017 19.98 -7.60 7.49
CA THR A 1017 18.70 -7.33 8.17
C THR A 1017 18.83 -7.42 9.70
N ARG A 1018 19.72 -8.30 10.17
CA ARG A 1018 19.94 -8.66 11.58
C ARG A 1018 21.31 -8.23 12.12
N THR A 1019 22.12 -7.56 11.30
CA THR A 1019 23.50 -7.16 11.65
C THR A 1019 23.53 -5.81 12.35
N THR A 1020 24.11 -5.76 13.54
CA THR A 1020 24.36 -4.50 14.27
C THR A 1020 25.72 -3.93 13.90
N GLY A 1021 25.87 -2.61 14.01
CA GLY A 1021 27.12 -1.92 13.70
C GLY A 1021 26.88 -0.51 13.18
N TRP A 1022 27.96 0.19 12.84
CA TRP A 1022 27.88 1.50 12.22
C TRP A 1022 27.98 1.39 10.70
N PHE A 1023 26.84 1.50 10.01
CA PHE A 1023 26.74 1.34 8.56
C PHE A 1023 26.62 2.66 7.80
N THR A 1024 26.39 3.78 8.49
CA THR A 1024 26.14 5.10 7.88
C THR A 1024 27.08 5.37 6.72
N ASN A 1025 26.50 5.65 5.55
CA ASN A 1025 27.25 6.07 4.38
C ASN A 1025 27.18 7.59 4.27
N VAL A 1026 28.35 8.22 4.21
CA VAL A 1026 28.53 9.67 4.06
C VAL A 1026 29.32 9.89 2.78
N HIS A 1027 28.75 10.64 1.85
CA HIS A 1027 29.40 10.94 0.58
C HIS A 1027 29.07 12.36 0.10
N PRO A 1028 30.00 13.00 -0.63
CA PRO A 1028 29.79 14.35 -1.10
C PRO A 1028 28.84 14.36 -2.30
N VAL A 1029 27.94 15.32 -2.28
CA VAL A 1029 27.18 15.76 -3.45
C VAL A 1029 27.50 17.22 -3.71
N TRP A 1030 27.54 17.62 -4.97
CA TRP A 1030 27.76 19.01 -5.33
C TRP A 1030 26.72 19.46 -6.35
N PHE A 1031 26.11 20.60 -6.05
CA PHE A 1031 25.06 21.17 -6.88
C PHE A 1031 25.51 22.54 -7.39
N HIS A 1032 25.39 22.73 -8.71
CA HIS A 1032 25.66 24.01 -9.35
C HIS A 1032 24.56 24.37 -10.33
N PRO A 1033 23.33 24.62 -9.85
CA PRO A 1033 22.23 24.95 -10.73
C PRO A 1033 22.36 26.37 -11.32
N HIS A 1034 21.87 26.56 -12.54
CA HIS A 1034 21.92 27.80 -13.30
C HIS A 1034 20.76 28.74 -12.93
N ILE A 1035 20.99 29.63 -11.95
CA ILE A 1035 19.99 30.61 -11.51
C ILE A 1035 20.18 31.95 -12.24
N THR A 1036 19.28 32.24 -13.18
CA THR A 1036 19.29 33.48 -13.98
C THR A 1036 18.35 34.57 -13.44
N ASP A 1037 17.23 34.20 -12.79
CA ASP A 1037 16.27 35.13 -12.19
C ASP A 1037 15.97 34.75 -10.73
N TRP A 1038 16.65 35.44 -9.81
CA TRP A 1038 16.47 35.26 -8.37
C TRP A 1038 15.12 35.78 -7.86
N ALA A 1039 14.57 36.81 -8.49
CA ALA A 1039 13.27 37.34 -8.08
C ALA A 1039 12.15 36.36 -8.41
N ASP A 1040 12.30 35.63 -9.52
CA ASP A 1040 11.38 34.56 -9.92
C ASP A 1040 11.47 33.33 -8.99
N VAL A 1041 12.68 32.87 -8.66
CA VAL A 1041 12.90 31.78 -7.69
C VAL A 1041 12.16 32.05 -6.38
N TRP A 1042 12.31 33.26 -5.83
CA TRP A 1042 11.71 33.62 -4.55
C TRP A 1042 10.19 33.86 -4.57
N ARG A 1043 9.58 33.93 -5.76
CA ARG A 1043 8.12 33.96 -5.93
C ARG A 1043 7.53 32.58 -6.26
N GLY A 1044 8.36 31.53 -6.27
CA GLY A 1044 7.94 30.19 -6.71
C GLY A 1044 7.65 30.13 -8.21
N GLY A 1045 8.38 30.91 -9.03
CA GLY A 1045 8.22 30.88 -10.49
C GLY A 1045 9.03 29.76 -11.18
N PRO A 1046 8.94 29.63 -12.51
CA PRO A 1046 9.61 28.57 -13.29
C PRO A 1046 11.13 28.46 -13.09
N ALA A 1047 11.80 29.54 -12.69
CA ALA A 1047 13.23 29.49 -12.37
C ALA A 1047 13.52 28.55 -11.19
N LEU A 1048 12.61 28.41 -10.22
CA LEU A 1048 12.75 27.46 -9.11
C LEU A 1048 12.57 26.01 -9.60
N GLY A 1049 11.61 25.76 -10.50
CA GLY A 1049 11.41 24.46 -11.12
C GLY A 1049 12.65 23.95 -11.86
N ARG A 1050 13.31 24.81 -12.63
CA ARG A 1050 14.60 24.48 -13.29
C ARG A 1050 15.69 24.07 -12.30
N VAL A 1051 15.75 24.72 -11.14
CA VAL A 1051 16.72 24.33 -10.09
C VAL A 1051 16.44 22.92 -9.60
N VAL A 1052 15.17 22.55 -9.39
CA VAL A 1052 14.78 21.19 -8.97
C VAL A 1052 15.20 20.16 -10.02
N LYS A 1053 14.91 20.43 -11.31
CA LYS A 1053 15.33 19.58 -12.43
C LYS A 1053 16.84 19.37 -12.46
N GLU A 1054 17.62 20.44 -12.37
CA GLU A 1054 19.08 20.37 -12.44
C GLU A 1054 19.72 19.69 -11.22
N VAL A 1055 19.17 19.89 -10.02
CA VAL A 1055 19.65 19.23 -8.78
C VAL A 1055 19.35 17.74 -8.80
N LYS A 1056 18.15 17.34 -9.27
CA LYS A 1056 17.79 15.92 -9.47
C LYS A 1056 18.80 15.22 -10.38
N GLU A 1057 19.07 15.77 -11.55
CA GLU A 1057 20.02 15.17 -12.51
C GLU A 1057 21.44 15.08 -11.94
N GLN A 1058 21.88 16.12 -11.24
CA GLN A 1058 23.19 16.12 -10.58
C GLN A 1058 23.27 15.07 -9.46
N ARG A 1059 22.19 14.84 -8.72
CA ARG A 1059 22.12 13.76 -7.72
C ARG A 1059 22.07 12.38 -8.38
N GLY A 1060 21.26 12.22 -9.42
CA GLY A 1060 21.11 10.97 -10.18
C GLY A 1060 22.40 10.53 -10.89
N ALA A 1061 23.28 11.47 -11.21
CA ALA A 1061 24.60 11.19 -11.79
C ALA A 1061 25.61 10.59 -10.80
N VAL A 1062 25.30 10.60 -9.49
CA VAL A 1062 26.18 10.02 -8.47
C VAL A 1062 26.20 8.48 -8.59
N PRO A 1063 27.36 7.86 -8.87
CA PRO A 1063 27.46 6.41 -9.04
C PRO A 1063 27.04 5.66 -7.77
N GLU A 1064 26.31 4.56 -7.95
CA GLU A 1064 25.98 3.60 -6.88
C GLU A 1064 25.43 4.27 -5.60
N GLN A 1065 24.70 5.38 -5.72
CA GLN A 1065 24.17 6.14 -4.59
C GLN A 1065 25.25 6.59 -3.56
N GLY A 1066 26.50 6.74 -4.02
CA GLY A 1066 27.60 7.36 -3.29
C GLY A 1066 28.41 6.42 -2.39
N ILE A 1067 28.02 5.16 -2.23
CA ILE A 1067 28.77 4.21 -1.37
C ILE A 1067 30.22 3.98 -1.83
N GLY A 1068 30.47 3.98 -3.14
CA GLY A 1068 31.82 3.80 -3.67
C GLY A 1068 32.79 4.92 -3.31
N TYR A 1069 32.33 6.13 -2.98
CA TYR A 1069 33.19 7.23 -2.55
C TYR A 1069 34.04 6.86 -1.32
N GLY A 1070 33.41 6.39 -0.25
CA GLY A 1070 34.09 6.00 0.98
C GLY A 1070 35.08 4.85 0.75
N LEU A 1071 34.71 3.90 -0.12
CA LEU A 1071 35.58 2.78 -0.49
C LEU A 1071 36.82 3.25 -1.23
N LEU A 1072 36.65 4.16 -2.21
CA LEU A 1072 37.74 4.69 -3.03
C LEU A 1072 38.60 5.70 -2.26
N ARG A 1073 38.02 6.49 -1.35
CA ARG A 1073 38.72 7.48 -0.52
C ARG A 1073 39.52 6.82 0.59
N CYS A 1074 38.94 5.84 1.29
CA CYS A 1074 39.52 5.31 2.53
C CYS A 1074 40.19 3.94 2.35
N LEU A 1075 39.63 3.05 1.53
CA LEU A 1075 40.01 1.63 1.52
C LEU A 1075 40.83 1.20 0.30
N ASN A 1076 40.68 1.87 -0.85
CA ASN A 1076 41.39 1.51 -2.08
C ASN A 1076 42.81 2.13 -2.11
N PRO A 1077 43.89 1.32 -2.11
CA PRO A 1077 45.26 1.83 -2.05
C PRO A 1077 45.70 2.70 -3.24
N ARG A 1078 45.01 2.59 -4.39
CA ARG A 1078 45.34 3.32 -5.62
C ARG A 1078 44.73 4.72 -5.63
N THR A 1079 43.51 4.86 -5.12
CA THR A 1079 42.73 6.12 -5.17
C THR A 1079 42.78 6.90 -3.86
N ALA A 1080 42.96 6.22 -2.71
CA ALA A 1080 42.99 6.85 -1.40
C ALA A 1080 44.01 8.01 -1.26
N PRO A 1081 45.27 7.91 -1.78
CA PRO A 1081 46.22 9.02 -1.67
C PRO A 1081 45.79 10.31 -2.39
N GLN A 1082 44.90 10.20 -3.39
CA GLN A 1082 44.41 11.35 -4.17
C GLN A 1082 43.08 11.87 -3.59
N LEU A 1083 42.11 10.99 -3.38
CA LEU A 1083 40.79 11.37 -2.87
C LEU A 1083 40.83 11.78 -1.39
N GLY A 1084 41.70 11.19 -0.57
CA GLY A 1084 41.88 11.56 0.83
C GLY A 1084 42.50 12.95 1.06
N GLN A 1085 43.03 13.60 0.02
CA GLN A 1085 43.54 14.98 0.10
C GLN A 1085 42.48 16.03 -0.28
N GLN A 1086 41.29 15.61 -0.71
CA GLN A 1086 40.22 16.54 -1.05
C GLN A 1086 39.70 17.25 0.21
N PRO A 1087 39.34 18.55 0.12
CA PRO A 1087 38.81 19.27 1.26
C PRO A 1087 37.44 18.71 1.67
N ALA A 1088 37.18 18.66 2.97
CA ALA A 1088 35.88 18.27 3.49
C ALA A 1088 34.79 19.27 3.05
N PRO A 1089 33.59 18.80 2.70
CA PRO A 1089 32.45 19.68 2.45
C PRO A 1089 32.10 20.55 3.66
N PRO A 1090 31.71 21.81 3.46
CA PRO A 1090 31.35 22.72 4.56
C PRO A 1090 29.97 22.46 5.17
N TYR A 1091 29.14 21.66 4.51
CA TYR A 1091 27.78 21.34 4.95
C TYR A 1091 27.58 19.83 5.03
N ALA A 1092 26.76 19.38 5.98
CA ALA A 1092 26.17 18.04 5.95
C ALA A 1092 24.66 18.10 5.99
N PHE A 1093 24.02 17.12 5.32
CA PHE A 1093 22.59 17.01 5.22
C PHE A 1093 22.13 15.58 5.53
N ASN A 1094 21.14 15.46 6.41
CA ASN A 1094 20.54 14.20 6.78
C ASN A 1094 19.01 14.34 6.87
N TYR A 1095 18.27 13.47 6.17
CA TYR A 1095 16.83 13.36 6.30
C TYR A 1095 16.48 12.01 6.94
N LEU A 1096 15.92 12.07 8.16
CA LEU A 1096 15.64 10.92 9.01
C LEU A 1096 14.33 10.20 8.66
N GLY A 1097 13.62 10.64 7.61
CA GLY A 1097 12.34 10.09 7.20
C GLY A 1097 11.18 10.58 8.06
N ARG A 1098 10.14 9.75 8.16
CA ARG A 1098 8.86 10.06 8.80
C ARG A 1098 8.67 9.21 10.06
N VAL A 1099 8.32 9.84 11.18
CA VAL A 1099 8.16 9.22 12.50
C VAL A 1099 6.74 9.45 12.99
N THR A 1100 6.06 8.37 13.38
CA THR A 1100 4.74 8.41 14.00
C THR A 1100 4.88 8.57 15.51
N SER A 1101 4.30 9.62 16.09
CA SER A 1101 4.22 9.76 17.55
C SER A 1101 3.12 8.82 18.08
N GLY A 1102 3.48 7.60 18.47
CA GLY A 1102 2.57 6.59 19.02
C GLY A 1102 2.95 6.19 20.45
N ALA A 1103 2.01 6.40 21.39
CA ALA A 1103 1.92 5.89 22.77
C ALA A 1103 3.23 5.56 23.53
N ASP A 1104 3.69 6.51 24.35
CA ASP A 1104 4.97 6.54 25.09
C ASP A 1104 5.21 5.48 26.21
N ASP A 1105 4.38 4.44 26.37
CA ASP A 1105 4.43 3.57 27.58
C ASP A 1105 4.51 2.04 27.34
N ALA A 1106 4.70 1.57 26.10
CA ALA A 1106 4.87 0.13 25.84
C ALA A 1106 6.25 -0.38 26.34
N PRO A 1107 6.35 -1.57 26.98
CA PRO A 1107 7.64 -2.15 27.34
C PRO A 1107 8.59 -2.24 26.13
N TRP A 1108 9.85 -1.85 26.34
CA TRP A 1108 10.93 -1.79 25.35
C TRP A 1108 10.78 -0.73 24.24
N SER A 1109 9.80 0.17 24.34
CA SER A 1109 9.72 1.35 23.45
C SER A 1109 10.76 2.40 23.83
N ILE A 1110 11.25 3.16 22.84
CA ILE A 1110 12.14 4.30 23.06
C ILE A 1110 11.31 5.50 23.53
N THR A 1111 11.57 5.99 24.73
CA THR A 1111 10.89 7.14 25.33
C THR A 1111 11.70 8.43 25.25
N ALA A 1112 13.02 8.33 25.07
CA ALA A 1112 13.90 9.47 24.79
C ALA A 1112 15.18 9.04 24.09
N SER A 1113 15.86 9.97 23.41
CA SER A 1113 17.15 9.73 22.74
C SER A 1113 18.13 10.87 22.99
N GLY A 1114 19.43 10.61 22.81
CA GLY A 1114 20.51 11.58 22.98
C GLY A 1114 20.75 12.04 24.43
N VAL A 1115 20.21 11.32 25.40
CA VAL A 1115 20.17 11.74 26.81
C VAL A 1115 21.54 11.79 27.50
N ALA A 1116 22.53 11.06 27.01
CA ALA A 1116 23.90 11.06 27.54
C ALA A 1116 24.75 12.26 27.06
N GLY A 1117 24.25 12.99 26.05
CA GLY A 1117 24.96 14.09 25.40
C GLY A 1117 26.23 13.67 24.66
N THR A 1118 26.93 14.66 24.13
CA THR A 1118 28.21 14.50 23.42
C THR A 1118 29.35 15.07 24.28
N HIS A 1119 30.55 14.51 24.18
CA HIS A 1119 31.70 15.08 24.89
C HIS A 1119 31.97 16.51 24.38
N PRO A 1120 32.16 17.51 25.26
CA PRO A 1120 32.38 18.90 24.84
C PRO A 1120 33.56 19.06 23.87
N ASP A 1121 34.66 18.34 24.10
CA ASP A 1121 35.85 18.37 23.23
C ASP A 1121 35.73 17.53 21.94
N THR A 1122 34.58 16.88 21.68
CA THR A 1122 34.37 16.17 20.39
C THR A 1122 34.43 17.17 19.24
N PRO A 1123 35.31 17.00 18.24
CA PRO A 1123 35.32 17.86 17.07
C PRO A 1123 33.99 17.82 16.32
N LEU A 1124 33.56 18.95 15.77
CA LEU A 1124 32.45 18.96 14.83
C LEU A 1124 32.82 18.22 13.55
N SER A 1125 31.86 17.53 12.95
CA SER A 1125 32.05 16.87 11.65
C SER A 1125 32.06 17.88 10.51
N HIS A 1126 31.18 18.88 10.60
CA HIS A 1126 30.98 19.89 9.57
C HIS A 1126 30.79 21.28 10.20
N PRO A 1127 31.20 22.36 9.52
CA PRO A 1127 30.88 23.74 9.92
C PRO A 1127 29.39 23.97 10.16
N VAL A 1128 28.55 23.39 9.30
CA VAL A 1128 27.09 23.44 9.40
C VAL A 1128 26.55 22.06 9.06
N SER A 1129 25.63 21.56 9.87
CA SER A 1129 24.92 20.30 9.64
C SER A 1129 23.44 20.52 9.80
N LEU A 1130 22.65 19.97 8.88
CA LEU A 1130 21.20 20.07 8.85
C LEU A 1130 20.61 18.66 8.97
N SER A 1131 19.87 18.43 10.04
CA SER A 1131 19.07 17.22 10.20
C SER A 1131 17.59 17.56 10.08
N ALA A 1132 16.86 16.85 9.24
CA ALA A 1132 15.43 17.03 9.01
C ALA A 1132 14.67 15.74 9.30
N VAL A 1133 13.48 15.84 9.90
CA VAL A 1133 12.59 14.72 10.20
C VAL A 1133 11.14 15.16 10.02
N THR A 1134 10.31 14.29 9.46
CA THR A 1134 8.85 14.52 9.39
C THR A 1134 8.20 13.84 10.59
N LEU A 1135 7.44 14.59 11.38
CA LEU A 1135 6.65 14.06 12.49
C LEU A 1135 5.18 13.99 12.11
N ASP A 1136 4.57 12.82 12.24
CA ASP A 1136 3.11 12.68 12.10
C ASP A 1136 2.43 13.10 13.37
N THR A 1137 1.74 14.23 13.29
CA THR A 1137 0.91 14.76 14.38
C THR A 1137 -0.57 14.47 14.09
N ASP A 1138 -1.42 14.60 15.12
CA ASP A 1138 -2.88 14.47 14.97
C ASP A 1138 -3.48 15.41 13.91
N ASN A 1139 -2.78 16.51 13.57
CA ASN A 1139 -3.22 17.52 12.61
C ASN A 1139 -2.59 17.34 11.22
N GLY A 1140 -1.78 16.30 11.01
CA GLY A 1140 -1.04 16.05 9.76
C GLY A 1140 0.49 16.04 9.95
N PRO A 1141 1.25 15.80 8.86
CA PRO A 1141 2.70 15.71 8.90
C PRO A 1141 3.35 17.09 9.06
N GLU A 1142 4.41 17.20 9.87
CA GLU A 1142 5.19 18.43 10.04
C GLU A 1142 6.68 18.18 9.88
N LEU A 1143 7.39 19.04 9.12
CA LEU A 1143 8.83 18.95 8.97
C LEU A 1143 9.54 19.72 10.10
N HIS A 1144 10.32 19.00 10.90
CA HIS A 1144 11.15 19.54 11.98
C HIS A 1144 12.61 19.45 11.60
N THR A 1145 13.35 20.53 11.80
CA THR A 1145 14.73 20.63 11.31
C THR A 1145 15.62 21.21 12.40
N THR A 1146 16.85 20.72 12.49
CA THR A 1146 17.85 21.19 13.44
C THR A 1146 19.15 21.47 12.70
N TRP A 1147 19.57 22.73 12.76
CA TRP A 1147 20.82 23.24 12.23
C TRP A 1147 21.85 23.26 13.36
N SER A 1148 22.90 22.43 13.28
CA SER A 1148 24.03 22.51 14.22
C SER A 1148 25.23 23.13 13.52
N TYR A 1149 25.85 24.14 14.13
CA TYR A 1149 26.92 24.90 13.50
C TYR A 1149 28.03 25.31 14.48
N ALA A 1150 29.22 25.51 13.93
CA ALA A 1150 30.40 26.00 14.65
C ALA A 1150 30.26 27.51 14.95
N SER A 1151 29.84 27.88 16.16
CA SER A 1151 29.50 29.28 16.49
C SER A 1151 30.69 30.24 16.48
N GLU A 1152 31.90 29.71 16.60
CA GLU A 1152 33.15 30.46 16.51
C GLU A 1152 33.57 30.74 15.05
N LEU A 1153 32.93 30.08 14.08
CA LEU A 1153 33.20 30.22 12.66
C LEU A 1153 32.08 30.98 11.93
N ILE A 1154 30.81 30.72 12.31
CA ILE A 1154 29.62 31.36 11.73
C ILE A 1154 28.73 31.84 12.89
N GLY A 1155 28.33 33.12 12.86
CA GLY A 1155 27.48 33.69 13.88
C GLY A 1155 26.02 33.20 13.81
N HIS A 1156 25.28 33.46 14.89
CA HIS A 1156 23.89 33.03 15.00
C HIS A 1156 22.98 33.71 13.97
N GLU A 1157 23.14 35.02 13.78
CA GLU A 1157 22.34 35.80 12.83
C GLU A 1157 22.49 35.27 11.39
N GLU A 1158 23.70 34.83 11.02
CA GLU A 1158 23.95 34.27 9.70
C GLU A 1158 23.25 32.91 9.49
N ILE A 1159 23.20 32.07 10.53
CA ILE A 1159 22.50 30.77 10.47
C ILE A 1159 20.98 30.96 10.52
N GLU A 1160 20.47 31.89 11.34
CA GLU A 1160 19.06 32.24 11.32
C GLU A 1160 18.64 32.73 9.94
N GLN A 1161 19.47 33.56 9.29
CA GLN A 1161 19.22 34.01 7.93
C GLN A 1161 19.27 32.87 6.90
N LEU A 1162 20.25 31.96 7.00
CA LEU A 1162 20.33 30.81 6.11
C LEU A 1162 19.13 29.86 6.29
N ALA A 1163 18.72 29.60 7.53
CA ALA A 1163 17.55 28.78 7.85
C ALA A 1163 16.24 29.45 7.39
N ALA A 1164 16.12 30.77 7.54
CA ALA A 1164 14.99 31.53 7.02
C ALA A 1164 14.95 31.52 5.49
N ASN A 1165 16.10 31.66 4.83
CA ASN A 1165 16.21 31.53 3.38
C ASN A 1165 15.78 30.13 2.91
N TRP A 1166 16.21 29.07 3.61
CA TRP A 1166 15.80 27.71 3.29
C TRP A 1166 14.31 27.47 3.50
N THR A 1167 13.76 27.94 4.62
CA THR A 1167 12.31 27.86 4.92
C THR A 1167 11.51 28.59 3.85
N ARG A 1168 11.93 29.79 3.47
CA ARG A 1168 11.31 30.55 2.40
C ARG A 1168 11.41 29.84 1.05
N ALA A 1169 12.51 29.13 0.78
CA ALA A 1169 12.67 28.37 -0.47
C ALA A 1169 11.74 27.14 -0.48
N LEU A 1170 11.55 26.49 0.66
CA LEU A 1170 10.58 25.41 0.86
C LEU A 1170 9.14 25.91 0.67
N GLU A 1171 8.78 27.05 1.28
CA GLU A 1171 7.47 27.68 1.08
C GLU A 1171 7.24 28.12 -0.37
N ALA A 1172 8.27 28.69 -1.01
CA ALA A 1172 8.21 29.07 -2.40
C ALA A 1172 8.08 27.85 -3.32
N LEU A 1173 8.70 26.71 -2.99
CA LEU A 1173 8.57 25.48 -3.74
C LEU A 1173 7.20 24.82 -3.52
N ALA A 1174 6.65 24.87 -2.31
CA ALA A 1174 5.29 24.44 -2.04
C ALA A 1174 4.27 25.28 -2.83
N ALA A 1175 4.41 26.61 -2.83
CA ALA A 1175 3.58 27.50 -3.64
C ALA A 1175 3.81 27.32 -5.15
N HIS A 1176 5.05 27.01 -5.56
CA HIS A 1176 5.36 26.68 -6.95
C HIS A 1176 4.61 25.41 -7.37
N ALA A 1177 4.54 24.40 -6.50
CA ALA A 1177 3.87 23.14 -6.80
C ALA A 1177 2.36 23.27 -7.04
N GLU A 1178 1.76 24.40 -6.63
CA GLU A 1178 0.35 24.72 -6.89
C GLU A 1178 0.14 25.47 -8.23
N ARG A 1179 1.20 25.76 -9.01
CA ARG A 1179 1.09 26.50 -10.27
C ARG A 1179 0.88 25.58 -11.46
N ASP A 1180 0.05 26.03 -12.40
CA ASP A 1180 -0.21 25.32 -13.66
C ASP A 1180 1.04 25.17 -14.55
N ASP A 1181 2.04 26.03 -14.40
CA ASP A 1181 3.31 26.00 -15.16
C ASP A 1181 4.46 25.31 -14.40
N ALA A 1182 4.15 24.59 -13.32
CA ALA A 1182 5.13 23.84 -12.54
C ALA A 1182 5.26 22.39 -13.02
N GLY A 1183 6.47 21.85 -12.91
CA GLY A 1183 6.79 20.48 -13.29
C GLY A 1183 7.64 20.38 -14.55
N GLY A 1184 7.61 19.20 -15.16
CA GLY A 1184 8.32 18.89 -16.38
C GLY A 1184 9.41 17.84 -16.20
N LEU A 1185 9.73 17.16 -17.29
CA LEU A 1185 10.63 16.03 -17.33
C LEU A 1185 12.09 16.47 -17.27
N THR A 1186 12.93 15.54 -16.83
CA THR A 1186 14.38 15.65 -16.87
C THR A 1186 14.99 14.53 -17.72
N PRO A 1187 16.26 14.62 -18.15
CA PRO A 1187 16.89 13.57 -18.94
C PRO A 1187 16.79 12.16 -18.34
N SER A 1188 16.85 12.01 -17.01
CA SER A 1188 16.68 10.71 -16.34
C SER A 1188 15.26 10.13 -16.38
N ASP A 1189 14.25 10.94 -16.72
CA ASP A 1189 12.86 10.47 -16.90
C ASP A 1189 12.60 9.88 -18.30
N ILE A 1190 13.51 10.13 -19.24
CA ILE A 1190 13.31 9.81 -20.66
C ILE A 1190 14.28 8.69 -21.06
N THR A 1191 13.77 7.67 -21.74
CA THR A 1191 14.55 6.46 -22.09
C THR A 1191 15.62 6.70 -23.17
N TYR A 1192 15.65 7.87 -23.81
CA TYR A 1192 16.56 8.20 -24.91
C TYR A 1192 17.80 8.97 -24.42
N SER A 1193 18.96 8.32 -24.47
CA SER A 1193 20.22 8.79 -23.86
C SER A 1193 20.95 9.92 -24.61
N GLY A 1194 20.23 10.81 -25.29
CA GLY A 1194 20.82 11.86 -26.14
C GLY A 1194 20.19 13.24 -26.02
N LEU A 1195 19.07 13.40 -25.30
CA LEU A 1195 18.40 14.68 -25.13
C LEU A 1195 18.93 15.44 -23.91
N GLY A 1196 19.28 16.71 -24.10
CA GLY A 1196 19.62 17.63 -23.01
C GLY A 1196 18.37 18.33 -22.44
N GLN A 1197 18.47 18.88 -21.24
CA GLN A 1197 17.35 19.59 -20.58
C GLN A 1197 16.77 20.72 -21.45
N ALA A 1198 17.60 21.46 -22.19
CA ALA A 1198 17.12 22.53 -23.05
C ALA A 1198 16.30 22.02 -24.24
N GLU A 1199 16.62 20.84 -24.77
CA GLU A 1199 15.84 20.20 -25.84
C GLU A 1199 14.53 19.64 -25.28
N ILE A 1200 14.56 19.11 -24.06
CA ILE A 1200 13.35 18.68 -23.35
C ILE A 1200 12.43 19.87 -23.07
N ASP A 1201 12.95 20.97 -22.53
CA ASP A 1201 12.17 22.18 -22.27
C ASP A 1201 11.68 22.81 -23.60
N GLU A 1202 12.46 22.76 -24.68
CA GLU A 1202 12.04 23.19 -26.02
C GLU A 1202 10.92 22.29 -26.56
N PHE A 1203 10.99 20.97 -26.35
CA PHE A 1203 9.89 20.08 -26.69
C PHE A 1203 8.65 20.34 -25.84
N GLU A 1204 8.78 20.53 -24.53
CA GLU A 1204 7.66 20.87 -23.63
C GLU A 1204 7.01 22.23 -24.00
N ALA A 1205 7.78 23.16 -24.58
CA ALA A 1205 7.30 24.48 -24.97
C ALA A 1205 6.82 24.57 -26.44
N GLU A 1206 7.47 23.89 -27.39
CA GLU A 1206 7.10 23.82 -28.81
C GLU A 1206 5.87 22.92 -28.99
N PHE A 1207 5.83 21.82 -28.24
CA PHE A 1207 4.64 21.05 -27.98
C PHE A 1207 4.06 21.51 -26.65
N GLU A 1208 3.77 22.83 -26.47
CA GLU A 1208 2.87 23.33 -25.42
C GLU A 1208 1.76 22.28 -25.33
N LEU A 1209 1.79 21.41 -24.30
CA LEU A 1209 1.23 20.07 -24.39
C LEU A 1209 -0.28 20.15 -24.66
N GLU A 1210 -0.66 20.27 -25.93
CA GLU A 1210 -1.78 19.52 -26.47
C GLU A 1210 -1.50 18.10 -26.02
N GLU A 1211 -2.43 17.55 -25.24
CA GLU A 1211 -2.37 16.35 -24.42
C GLU A 1211 -2.02 15.03 -25.16
N ASP A 1212 -1.35 15.08 -26.31
CA ASP A 1212 -0.98 13.97 -27.17
C ASP A 1212 0.51 14.06 -27.55
N PHE A 1213 1.43 13.46 -26.77
CA PHE A 1213 2.63 12.77 -27.30
C PHE A 1213 3.18 11.72 -26.35
#